data_AF-A0AA88Z368-F1
#
_entry.id   AF-A0AA88Z368-F1
#
_cell.length_a   1.000
_cell.length_b   1.000
_cell.length_c   1.000
_cell.angle_alpha   90.00
_cell.angle_beta   90.00
_cell.angle_gamma   90.00
#
_symmetry.space_group_name_H-M   'P 1'
#
loop_
_entity.id
_entity.type
_entity.pdbx_description
1 polymer ?
#
loop_
_entity_poly.entity_id
_entity_poly.type
_entity_poly.pdbx_seq_one_letter_code
_entity_poly.pdbx_strand_id
1 'polypeptide(L)'
;MSAGRVRAPEGTFELSRKRVDELDTIFGEGGLLARALDGYRPRTSQIEMARAVASAMEASARRMPEPEIFETRKRPARRLGDGGQAAEPAGDAAAAAESDNDAGDNTLIVEAGTGTGKTYAYLVPAMLWGGKVIVSTGTKHLQDQLFQRDIPTVRNALAVPVTVAMLKGRSNYLCHYYLQRTADNGRLPSRQDTAYLQEIVRFAKITRSGDKAELASVPETAPVWSMVTSTRDNCLGQECPHYKECFVMQARREAQQADVVVVNHHLFFADIMLRDTGMAELLPNANTIIFDEAHQLPETATLFFGETLSTTQILELARDTVAEGLSHARDAVEWVKLGGDLERAARDLRLAFANDQIVRMSLAQLGDDHPMFGALDALDVALDALASALASQAERAESLGACLRRARELQDLLAGWVAPGAAQAAAKADAAAGDNAAADGDPNEKVRWVEVFAHTVQLHETPLSVAPIFAKQRAGVPRAWVFTSATLSVRGDFTHYAAQMGLSSRRSMTLASPFDYQSQGLLYVPRNLPQPSSPAFTDAVFDAALPAIEASGGGVFMLCTTLRAVDRIASKLRDAIESRGWNMPLLVQGDASRTELLDRFRAYGNAILVGSQSFWEGVDVRGDALSLVVIDKLPFAPPDDPVLAARLDALTKKGLSPFAVHQLPQAVITLKQGAGRLIRAETDRGVLMICDTRLVDKPYGRRIWQSLPPFKRTREIAVVQDFFDEHRADKRA
;
A
#
# COMPACT_ATOMS: atom_id res chain seq x y z
N MET A 1 33.73 -11.78 -36.86
CA MET A 1 32.98 -10.50 -36.94
C MET A 1 31.96 -10.50 -35.81
N SER A 2 32.23 -9.71 -34.76
CA SER A 2 31.49 -9.72 -33.50
C SER A 2 30.18 -8.91 -33.62
N ALA A 3 29.05 -9.52 -33.27
CA ALA A 3 27.78 -8.83 -33.12
C ALA A 3 27.86 -7.83 -31.96
N GLY A 4 27.91 -6.54 -32.29
CA GLY A 4 28.12 -5.44 -31.34
C GLY A 4 26.98 -5.29 -30.33
N ARG A 5 27.30 -5.49 -29.06
CA ARG A 5 26.53 -5.04 -27.89
C ARG A 5 26.78 -3.54 -27.71
N VAL A 6 25.73 -2.74 -27.59
CA VAL A 6 25.84 -1.30 -27.27
C VAL A 6 25.92 -1.15 -25.75
N ARG A 7 27.02 -0.56 -25.25
CA ARG A 7 27.26 -0.29 -23.81
C ARG A 7 26.52 0.98 -23.39
N ALA A 8 25.57 0.85 -22.46
CA ALA A 8 25.08 1.95 -21.63
C ALA A 8 26.07 2.21 -20.45
N PRO A 9 26.01 3.38 -19.78
CA PRO A 9 26.95 3.71 -18.71
C PRO A 9 26.80 2.71 -17.55
N GLU A 10 27.93 2.12 -17.14
CA GLU A 10 28.07 1.19 -16.00
C GLU A 10 27.30 -0.14 -16.07
N GLY A 11 27.64 -1.00 -17.04
CA GLY A 11 27.83 -2.46 -16.86
C GLY A 11 26.72 -3.36 -16.25
N THR A 12 25.53 -2.86 -15.95
CA THR A 12 24.53 -3.55 -15.08
C THR A 12 23.26 -3.99 -15.81
N PHE A 13 23.04 -3.57 -17.06
CA PHE A 13 21.82 -3.84 -17.82
C PHE A 13 22.16 -4.35 -19.22
N GLU A 14 22.46 -5.65 -19.36
CA GLU A 14 22.53 -6.27 -20.69
C GLU A 14 21.12 -6.54 -21.21
N LEU A 15 20.80 -5.99 -22.39
CA LEU A 15 19.55 -6.23 -23.12
C LEU A 15 19.89 -6.60 -24.56
N SER A 16 19.17 -7.56 -25.13
CA SER A 16 19.34 -7.93 -26.54
C SER A 16 19.07 -6.74 -27.47
N ARG A 17 19.91 -6.58 -28.51
CA ARG A 17 19.81 -5.46 -29.48
C ARG A 17 18.41 -5.36 -30.10
N LYS A 18 17.81 -6.51 -30.42
CA LYS A 18 16.43 -6.60 -30.90
C LYS A 18 15.42 -5.91 -29.97
N ARG A 19 15.51 -6.14 -28.65
CA ARG A 19 14.60 -5.52 -27.68
C ARG A 19 14.87 -4.03 -27.52
N VAL A 20 16.12 -3.60 -27.63
CA VAL A 20 16.47 -2.16 -27.66
C VAL A 20 15.78 -1.49 -28.83
N ASP A 21 15.95 -2.03 -30.04
CA ASP A 21 15.37 -1.48 -31.27
C ASP A 21 13.83 -1.47 -31.18
N GLU A 22 13.20 -2.53 -30.68
CA GLU A 22 11.74 -2.58 -30.46
C GLU A 22 11.26 -1.48 -29.50
N LEU A 23 11.93 -1.28 -28.35
CA LEU A 23 11.56 -0.22 -27.40
C LEU A 23 11.71 1.17 -28.02
N ASP A 24 12.77 1.39 -28.80
CA ASP A 24 13.01 2.68 -29.46
C ASP A 24 11.91 3.00 -30.48
N THR A 25 11.44 1.99 -31.23
CA THR A 25 10.29 2.17 -32.15
C THR A 25 8.97 2.42 -31.44
N ILE A 26 8.82 1.97 -30.19
CA ILE A 26 7.58 2.16 -29.41
C ILE A 26 7.57 3.53 -28.75
N PHE A 27 8.64 3.88 -28.05
CA PHE A 27 8.71 5.06 -27.19
C PHE A 27 9.29 6.29 -27.89
N GLY A 28 10.00 6.12 -29.00
CA GLY A 28 10.69 7.20 -29.72
C GLY A 28 9.78 8.21 -30.40
N GLU A 29 10.38 9.26 -30.96
CA GLU A 29 9.65 10.30 -31.71
C GLU A 29 8.93 9.69 -32.92
N GLY A 30 7.64 9.94 -33.02
CA GLY A 30 6.79 9.32 -34.05
C GLY A 30 6.67 7.80 -33.93
N GLY A 31 7.03 7.21 -32.78
CA GLY A 31 6.84 5.79 -32.45
C GLY A 31 5.39 5.42 -32.19
N LEU A 32 5.13 4.16 -31.83
CA LEU A 32 3.76 3.65 -31.64
C LEU A 32 2.97 4.44 -30.59
N LEU A 33 3.59 4.78 -29.45
CA LEU A 33 2.91 5.57 -28.41
C LEU A 33 2.63 7.00 -28.88
N ALA A 34 3.57 7.63 -29.57
CA ALA A 34 3.41 8.99 -30.09
C ALA A 34 2.31 9.09 -31.15
N ARG A 35 2.09 8.03 -31.94
CA ARG A 35 1.02 7.97 -32.94
C ARG A 35 -0.36 7.67 -32.34
N ALA A 36 -0.39 6.90 -31.26
CA ALA A 36 -1.63 6.44 -30.66
C ALA A 36 -2.18 7.40 -29.58
N LEU A 37 -1.33 8.26 -29.02
CA LEU A 37 -1.66 9.09 -27.87
C LEU A 37 -1.41 10.56 -28.15
N ASP A 38 -2.49 11.35 -28.15
CA ASP A 38 -2.40 12.79 -28.30
C ASP A 38 -1.58 13.41 -27.16
N GLY A 39 -0.62 14.26 -27.54
CA GLY A 39 0.25 14.95 -26.58
C GLY A 39 1.34 14.07 -25.94
N TYR A 40 1.51 12.81 -26.37
CA TYR A 40 2.64 12.01 -25.91
C TYR A 40 3.97 12.59 -26.42
N ARG A 41 4.91 12.76 -25.50
CA ARG A 41 6.28 13.19 -25.78
C ARG A 41 7.26 12.11 -25.29
N PRO A 42 8.17 11.64 -26.15
CA PRO A 42 9.23 10.73 -25.74
C PRO A 42 10.07 11.31 -24.62
N ARG A 43 10.47 10.47 -23.68
CA ARG A 43 11.33 10.84 -22.55
C ARG A 43 12.45 9.82 -22.43
N THR A 44 13.69 10.29 -22.37
CA THR A 44 14.87 9.42 -22.21
C THR A 44 14.75 8.55 -20.96
N SER A 45 14.32 9.12 -19.84
CA SER A 45 14.10 8.38 -18.59
C SER A 45 13.06 7.25 -18.73
N GLN A 46 12.03 7.44 -19.55
CA GLN A 46 11.02 6.41 -19.81
C GLN A 46 11.60 5.22 -20.57
N ILE A 47 12.41 5.50 -21.59
CA ILE A 47 13.08 4.48 -22.42
C ILE A 47 14.12 3.72 -21.60
N GLU A 48 14.91 4.43 -20.80
CA GLU A 48 15.91 3.84 -19.89
C GLU A 48 15.24 2.89 -18.89
N MET A 49 14.14 3.31 -18.27
CA MET A 49 13.36 2.45 -17.37
C MET A 49 12.83 1.21 -18.10
N ALA A 50 12.26 1.38 -19.29
CA ALA A 50 11.71 0.27 -20.06
C ALA A 50 12.79 -0.77 -20.43
N ARG A 51 13.99 -0.30 -20.80
CA ARG A 51 15.15 -1.15 -21.08
C ARG A 51 15.63 -1.88 -19.82
N ALA A 52 15.68 -1.21 -18.68
CA ALA A 52 16.06 -1.81 -17.41
C ALA A 52 15.10 -2.91 -16.98
N VAL A 53 13.79 -2.66 -17.09
CA VAL A 53 12.72 -3.64 -16.82
C VAL A 53 12.86 -4.84 -17.77
N ALA A 54 13.00 -4.59 -19.07
CA ALA A 54 13.18 -5.64 -20.07
C ALA A 54 14.44 -6.49 -19.82
N SER A 55 15.52 -5.88 -19.34
CA SER A 55 16.76 -6.57 -19.01
C SER A 55 16.60 -7.47 -17.77
N ALA A 56 15.85 -7.05 -16.75
CA ALA A 56 15.56 -7.88 -15.58
C ALA A 56 14.71 -9.10 -15.97
N MET A 57 13.75 -8.90 -16.88
CA MET A 57 12.94 -9.96 -17.45
C MET A 57 13.76 -10.94 -18.31
N GLU A 58 14.71 -10.44 -19.12
CA GLU A 58 15.62 -11.28 -19.90
C GLU A 58 16.52 -12.12 -19.01
N ALA A 59 17.09 -11.53 -17.95
CA ALA A 59 17.93 -12.22 -16.99
C ALA A 59 17.18 -13.35 -16.28
N SER A 60 15.91 -13.12 -15.92
CA SER A 60 15.08 -14.18 -15.34
C SER A 60 14.77 -15.29 -16.33
N ALA A 61 14.42 -14.95 -17.57
CA ALA A 61 14.05 -15.95 -18.59
C ALA A 61 15.19 -16.95 -18.87
N ARG A 62 16.46 -16.50 -18.81
CA ARG A 62 17.64 -17.36 -18.97
C ARG A 62 17.82 -18.37 -17.83
N ARG A 63 17.23 -18.11 -16.66
CA ARG A 63 17.35 -18.94 -15.45
C ARG A 63 16.16 -19.89 -15.27
N MET A 64 15.10 -19.78 -16.07
CA MET A 64 13.94 -20.67 -15.95
C MET A 64 14.26 -22.05 -16.54
N PRO A 65 13.95 -23.15 -15.84
CA PRO A 65 14.00 -24.49 -16.43
C PRO A 65 13.02 -24.60 -17.61
N GLU A 66 13.33 -25.51 -18.56
CA GLU A 66 12.51 -25.80 -19.75
C GLU A 66 11.03 -26.13 -19.42
N PRO A 67 10.09 -25.98 -20.38
CA PRO A 67 8.77 -25.40 -20.15
C PRO A 67 7.69 -26.38 -19.68
N GLU A 68 7.97 -27.25 -18.70
CA GLU A 68 6.93 -28.12 -18.11
C GLU A 68 6.12 -27.43 -17.00
N ILE A 69 6.66 -26.39 -16.36
CA ILE A 69 6.03 -25.73 -15.19
C ILE A 69 5.12 -24.54 -15.59
N PHE A 70 5.35 -23.95 -16.76
CA PHE A 70 4.58 -22.82 -17.26
C PHE A 70 4.04 -23.18 -18.63
N GLU A 71 2.70 -23.25 -18.78
CA GLU A 71 2.05 -23.26 -20.09
C GLU A 71 2.42 -21.96 -20.83
N THR A 72 3.57 -21.99 -21.49
CA THR A 72 4.01 -20.93 -22.39
C THR A 72 3.18 -21.09 -23.65
N ARG A 73 1.97 -20.53 -23.66
CA ARG A 73 1.35 -20.13 -24.92
C ARG A 73 2.38 -19.23 -25.62
N LYS A 74 3.07 -19.75 -26.63
CA LYS A 74 3.97 -18.99 -27.49
C LYS A 74 3.18 -17.80 -27.99
N ARG A 75 3.42 -16.63 -27.41
CA ARG A 75 2.79 -15.38 -27.81
C ARG A 75 3.23 -15.11 -29.24
N PRO A 76 2.32 -14.90 -30.20
CA PRO A 76 2.73 -14.35 -31.48
C PRO A 76 3.18 -12.91 -31.20
N ALA A 77 4.49 -12.71 -31.06
CA ALA A 77 5.07 -11.39 -31.23
C ALA A 77 4.61 -10.90 -32.60
N ARG A 78 3.80 -9.85 -32.63
CA ARG A 78 3.39 -9.22 -33.88
C ARG A 78 4.67 -8.81 -34.59
N ARG A 79 4.97 -9.41 -35.74
CA ARG A 79 6.05 -8.94 -36.62
C ARG A 79 5.66 -7.53 -37.06
N LEU A 80 6.23 -6.52 -36.43
CA LEU A 80 6.40 -5.21 -37.05
C LEU A 80 7.29 -5.47 -38.29
N GLY A 81 6.81 -5.14 -39.49
CA GLY A 81 7.42 -5.51 -40.80
C GLY A 81 8.92 -5.19 -40.87
N ASP A 82 9.76 -5.94 -41.59
CA ASP A 82 9.63 -6.36 -43.00
C ASP A 82 10.35 -7.72 -43.25
N GLY A 83 10.15 -8.31 -44.43
CA GLY A 83 10.57 -9.69 -44.79
C GLY A 83 12.08 -9.99 -44.74
N GLY A 84 12.41 -11.24 -44.41
CA GLY A 84 13.79 -11.77 -44.52
C GLY A 84 14.05 -13.01 -43.68
N GLN A 85 14.02 -14.17 -44.34
CA GLN A 85 14.64 -15.48 -44.05
C GLN A 85 14.69 -16.02 -42.60
N ALA A 86 14.09 -17.21 -42.45
CA ALA A 86 14.22 -18.08 -41.29
C ALA A 86 15.69 -18.50 -41.10
N ALA A 87 16.20 -18.39 -39.87
CA ALA A 87 17.45 -19.01 -39.45
C ALA A 87 17.13 -20.25 -38.59
N GLU A 88 17.74 -21.37 -38.97
CA GLU A 88 17.69 -22.68 -38.31
C GLU A 88 18.33 -22.68 -36.90
N PRO A 89 17.99 -23.67 -36.03
CA PRO A 89 18.51 -23.74 -34.68
C PRO A 89 19.95 -24.25 -34.66
N ALA A 90 20.85 -23.48 -34.03
CA ALA A 90 22.22 -23.91 -33.78
C ALA A 90 22.33 -24.61 -32.42
N GLY A 91 22.50 -25.93 -32.48
CA GLY A 91 23.47 -26.76 -31.74
C GLY A 91 23.66 -26.57 -30.23
N ASP A 92 23.32 -27.64 -29.51
CA ASP A 92 23.73 -27.95 -28.15
C ASP A 92 25.22 -27.68 -27.88
N ALA A 93 25.47 -26.90 -26.83
CA ALA A 93 26.72 -26.93 -26.09
C ALA A 93 26.39 -26.85 -24.60
N ALA A 94 26.28 -28.02 -23.98
CA ALA A 94 26.22 -28.18 -22.53
C ALA A 94 27.49 -27.57 -21.90
N ALA A 95 27.32 -26.52 -21.11
CA ALA A 95 28.35 -25.98 -20.24
C ALA A 95 27.82 -26.00 -18.80
N ALA A 96 28.69 -26.46 -17.90
CA ALA A 96 28.42 -26.95 -16.57
C ALA A 96 27.63 -25.98 -15.67
N ALA A 97 26.74 -26.57 -14.87
CA ALA A 97 26.08 -25.92 -13.75
C ALA A 97 27.12 -25.60 -12.66
N GLU A 98 27.70 -24.40 -12.72
CA GLU A 98 28.26 -23.77 -11.54
C GLU A 98 27.11 -23.17 -10.72
N SER A 99 27.03 -23.59 -9.46
CA SER A 99 26.12 -23.07 -8.45
C SER A 99 26.48 -21.62 -8.12
N ASP A 100 26.00 -20.69 -8.95
CA ASP A 100 26.23 -19.26 -8.75
C ASP A 100 25.15 -18.69 -7.83
N ASN A 101 25.58 -18.28 -6.63
CA ASN A 101 24.79 -17.54 -5.64
C ASN A 101 24.50 -16.09 -6.10
N ASP A 102 24.18 -15.87 -7.38
CA ASP A 102 23.94 -14.52 -7.94
C ASP A 102 22.44 -14.15 -7.90
N ALA A 103 21.87 -14.11 -6.70
CA ALA A 103 20.46 -13.76 -6.43
C ALA A 103 20.07 -12.30 -6.81
N GLY A 104 20.95 -11.54 -7.48
CA GLY A 104 20.76 -10.13 -7.81
C GLY A 104 20.24 -9.83 -9.22
N ASP A 105 20.55 -10.66 -10.23
CA ASP A 105 20.35 -10.24 -11.62
C ASP A 105 18.89 -10.16 -12.08
N ASN A 106 17.97 -10.91 -11.47
CA ASN A 106 16.56 -10.88 -11.84
C ASN A 106 15.75 -9.79 -11.11
N THR A 107 16.42 -8.96 -10.30
CA THR A 107 15.78 -7.96 -9.45
C THR A 107 16.19 -6.56 -9.87
N LEU A 108 15.22 -5.65 -10.04
CA LEU A 108 15.44 -4.26 -10.39
C LEU A 108 14.78 -3.36 -9.35
N ILE A 109 15.54 -2.42 -8.79
CA ILE A 109 15.02 -1.35 -7.93
C ILE A 109 15.16 -0.03 -8.69
N VAL A 110 14.07 0.65 -8.99
CA VAL A 110 14.08 1.88 -9.78
C VAL A 110 13.32 3.00 -9.08
N GLU A 111 14.03 4.05 -8.69
CA GLU A 111 13.40 5.32 -8.31
C GLU A 111 13.23 6.13 -9.58
N ALA A 112 12.00 6.35 -10.03
CA ALA A 112 11.74 7.17 -11.19
C ALA A 112 10.88 8.37 -10.78
N GLY A 113 11.36 9.59 -11.01
CA GLY A 113 10.68 10.85 -10.68
C GLY A 113 9.22 10.91 -11.14
N THR A 114 8.42 11.81 -10.56
CA THR A 114 7.09 12.12 -11.12
C THR A 114 7.22 12.57 -12.58
N GLY A 115 6.23 12.25 -13.42
CA GLY A 115 6.28 12.63 -14.84
C GLY A 115 7.20 11.79 -15.72
N THR A 116 8.00 10.86 -15.20
CA THR A 116 8.88 10.00 -16.04
C THR A 116 8.11 9.02 -16.93
N GLY A 117 6.82 8.78 -16.67
CA GLY A 117 6.03 7.82 -17.45
C GLY A 117 6.25 6.36 -17.04
N LYS A 118 6.59 6.13 -15.75
CA LYS A 118 6.88 4.83 -15.12
C LYS A 118 5.91 3.72 -15.53
N THR A 119 4.62 4.03 -15.44
CA THR A 119 3.54 3.07 -15.71
C THR A 119 3.69 2.47 -17.09
N TYR A 120 3.92 3.29 -18.11
CA TYR A 120 4.08 2.77 -19.48
C TYR A 120 5.44 2.09 -19.65
N ALA A 121 6.48 2.61 -19.00
CA ALA A 121 7.82 2.03 -19.05
C ALA A 121 7.87 0.58 -18.55
N TYR A 122 7.10 0.23 -17.50
CA TYR A 122 7.02 -1.16 -17.05
C TYR A 122 5.93 -1.97 -17.77
N LEU A 123 4.81 -1.35 -18.20
CA LEU A 123 3.72 -2.08 -18.86
C LEU A 123 4.07 -2.55 -20.27
N VAL A 124 4.78 -1.74 -21.05
CA VAL A 124 5.18 -2.11 -22.42
C VAL A 124 5.98 -3.41 -22.45
N PRO A 125 7.13 -3.54 -21.76
CA PRO A 125 7.89 -4.79 -21.74
C PRO A 125 7.10 -5.92 -21.09
N ALA A 126 6.30 -5.66 -20.05
CA ALA A 126 5.44 -6.66 -19.41
C ALA A 126 4.42 -7.29 -20.38
N MET A 127 3.74 -6.47 -21.18
CA MET A 127 2.75 -6.95 -22.16
C MET A 127 3.42 -7.69 -23.32
N LEU A 128 4.57 -7.22 -23.79
CA LEU A 128 5.28 -7.81 -24.93
C LEU A 128 5.97 -9.13 -24.57
N TRP A 129 6.65 -9.18 -23.43
CA TRP A 129 7.60 -10.28 -23.12
C TRP A 129 7.44 -10.87 -21.71
N GLY A 130 6.54 -10.35 -20.88
CA GLY A 130 6.48 -10.72 -19.46
C GLY A 130 5.87 -12.06 -19.12
N GLY A 131 5.35 -12.81 -20.09
CA GLY A 131 4.59 -14.02 -19.80
C GLY A 131 3.43 -13.70 -18.85
N LYS A 132 3.19 -14.54 -17.85
CA LYS A 132 2.25 -14.22 -16.78
C LYS A 132 2.84 -13.13 -15.89
N VAL A 133 2.18 -11.97 -15.81
CA VAL A 133 2.63 -10.80 -15.06
C VAL A 133 1.66 -10.48 -13.93
N ILE A 134 2.20 -10.22 -12.74
CA ILE A 134 1.45 -9.60 -11.64
C ILE A 134 1.95 -8.17 -11.47
N VAL A 135 1.03 -7.21 -11.54
CA VAL A 135 1.29 -5.81 -11.18
C VAL A 135 0.59 -5.52 -9.86
N SER A 136 1.38 -5.25 -8.84
CA SER A 136 0.93 -4.95 -7.49
C SER A 136 1.13 -3.46 -7.19
N THR A 137 0.09 -2.78 -6.72
CA THR A 137 0.14 -1.34 -6.39
C THR A 137 -0.25 -1.05 -4.94
N GLY A 138 0.10 0.13 -4.45
CA GLY A 138 -0.12 0.54 -3.07
C GLY A 138 -1.58 0.66 -2.63
N THR A 139 -2.43 1.27 -3.47
CA THR A 139 -3.83 1.59 -3.08
C THR A 139 -4.85 1.11 -4.10
N LYS A 140 -6.10 0.90 -3.66
CA LYS A 140 -7.21 0.49 -4.54
C LYS A 140 -7.50 1.53 -5.63
N HIS A 141 -7.41 2.82 -5.32
CA HIS A 141 -7.59 3.87 -6.33
C HIS A 141 -6.51 3.83 -7.42
N LEU A 142 -5.25 3.60 -7.06
CA LEU A 142 -4.18 3.39 -8.05
C LEU A 142 -4.41 2.11 -8.85
N GLN A 143 -4.94 1.06 -8.20
CA GLN A 143 -5.32 -0.19 -8.84
C GLN A 143 -6.39 0.02 -9.91
N ASP A 144 -7.46 0.75 -9.58
CA ASP A 144 -8.56 1.09 -10.48
C ASP A 144 -8.06 1.97 -11.64
N GLN A 145 -7.23 2.99 -11.35
CA GLN A 145 -6.63 3.84 -12.39
C GLN A 145 -5.78 3.02 -13.38
N LEU A 146 -4.93 2.14 -12.85
CA LEU A 146 -4.07 1.28 -13.65
C LEU A 146 -4.89 0.35 -14.55
N PHE A 147 -5.95 -0.26 -14.01
CA PHE A 147 -6.79 -1.23 -14.73
C PHE A 147 -7.76 -0.58 -15.73
N GLN A 148 -8.39 0.54 -15.37
CA GLN A 148 -9.43 1.17 -16.20
C GLN A 148 -8.86 2.12 -17.26
N ARG A 149 -7.70 2.75 -16.99
CA ARG A 149 -7.12 3.76 -17.88
C ARG A 149 -5.78 3.32 -18.45
N ASP A 150 -4.77 3.11 -17.60
CA ASP A 150 -3.38 3.05 -18.06
C ASP A 150 -3.09 1.77 -18.87
N ILE A 151 -3.57 0.60 -18.40
CA ILE A 151 -3.43 -0.68 -19.13
C ILE A 151 -4.20 -0.69 -20.46
N PRO A 152 -5.50 -0.33 -20.53
CA PRO A 152 -6.21 -0.26 -21.80
C PRO A 152 -5.53 0.67 -22.80
N THR A 153 -5.01 1.81 -22.34
CA THR A 153 -4.31 2.79 -23.18
C THR A 153 -3.06 2.18 -23.83
N VAL A 154 -2.19 1.55 -23.04
CA VAL A 154 -0.97 0.89 -23.56
C VAL A 154 -1.33 -0.30 -24.44
N ARG A 155 -2.29 -1.13 -24.03
CA ARG A 155 -2.72 -2.32 -24.79
C ARG A 155 -3.26 -1.94 -26.17
N ASN A 156 -4.07 -0.88 -26.25
CA ASN A 156 -4.64 -0.39 -27.50
C ASN A 156 -3.55 0.21 -28.41
N ALA A 157 -2.62 0.97 -27.84
CA ALA A 157 -1.51 1.56 -28.60
C ALA A 157 -0.56 0.49 -29.18
N LEU A 158 -0.26 -0.56 -28.41
CA LEU A 158 0.55 -1.69 -28.88
C LEU A 158 -0.25 -2.66 -29.78
N ALA A 159 -1.58 -2.63 -29.69
CA ALA A 159 -2.50 -3.55 -30.35
C ALA A 159 -2.11 -5.02 -30.15
N VAL A 160 -1.89 -5.39 -28.88
CA VAL A 160 -1.49 -6.73 -28.44
C VAL A 160 -2.68 -7.49 -27.82
N PRO A 161 -2.83 -8.80 -28.09
CA PRO A 161 -3.94 -9.60 -27.60
C PRO A 161 -3.69 -10.09 -26.16
N VAL A 162 -3.43 -9.16 -25.24
CA VAL A 162 -3.14 -9.47 -23.84
C VAL A 162 -4.42 -9.44 -23.02
N THR A 163 -4.70 -10.55 -22.33
CA THR A 163 -5.82 -10.65 -21.38
C THR A 163 -5.45 -10.04 -20.04
N VAL A 164 -6.36 -9.27 -19.44
CA VAL A 164 -6.09 -8.53 -18.20
C VAL A 164 -7.23 -8.78 -17.23
N ALA A 165 -6.90 -9.03 -15.97
CA ALA A 165 -7.87 -9.14 -14.88
C ALA A 165 -7.43 -8.30 -13.68
N MET A 166 -8.39 -7.87 -12.88
CA MET A 166 -8.16 -7.19 -11.61
C MET A 166 -8.72 -8.06 -10.48
N LEU A 167 -7.95 -8.22 -9.40
CA LEU A 167 -8.40 -8.95 -8.22
C LEU A 167 -8.30 -8.07 -6.98
N LYS A 168 -9.40 -7.95 -6.25
CA LYS A 168 -9.51 -7.22 -4.97
C LYS A 168 -9.73 -8.21 -3.80
N GLY A 169 -9.69 -7.70 -2.58
CA GLY A 169 -10.05 -8.50 -1.39
C GLY A 169 -11.56 -8.82 -1.36
N ARG A 170 -11.95 -9.91 -0.69
CA ARG A 170 -13.36 -10.40 -0.62
C ARG A 170 -14.38 -9.35 -0.19
N SER A 171 -14.03 -8.48 0.74
CA SER A 171 -14.90 -7.39 1.25
C SER A 171 -15.20 -6.28 0.24
N ASN A 172 -14.67 -6.37 -0.98
CA ASN A 172 -14.99 -5.47 -2.09
C ASN A 172 -16.02 -6.08 -3.05
N TYR A 173 -16.37 -7.36 -2.87
CA TYR A 173 -17.35 -8.04 -3.70
C TYR A 173 -18.60 -8.33 -2.89
N LEU A 174 -19.76 -8.17 -3.52
CA LEU A 174 -21.02 -8.63 -2.99
C LEU A 174 -21.00 -10.14 -2.72
N CYS A 175 -21.58 -10.54 -1.59
CA CYS A 175 -21.81 -11.94 -1.26
C CYS A 175 -23.30 -12.24 -1.34
N HIS A 176 -23.73 -13.07 -2.31
CA HIS A 176 -25.13 -13.45 -2.49
C HIS A 176 -25.76 -14.04 -1.22
N TYR A 177 -25.01 -14.85 -0.47
CA TYR A 177 -25.48 -15.45 0.78
C TYR A 177 -25.81 -14.37 1.84
N TYR A 178 -24.86 -13.47 2.10
CA TYR A 178 -25.03 -12.41 3.10
C TYR A 178 -26.04 -11.35 2.66
N LEU A 179 -26.11 -11.04 1.37
CA LEU A 179 -27.14 -10.16 0.81
C LEU A 179 -28.54 -10.72 1.04
N GLN A 180 -28.76 -12.00 0.73
CA GLN A 180 -30.04 -12.67 0.95
C GLN A 180 -30.39 -12.72 2.45
N ARG A 181 -29.45 -13.17 3.29
CA ARG A 181 -29.63 -13.22 4.75
C ARG A 181 -30.02 -11.85 5.33
N THR A 182 -29.36 -10.79 4.89
CA THR A 182 -29.63 -9.43 5.38
C THR A 182 -30.98 -8.91 4.90
N ALA A 183 -31.37 -9.23 3.66
CA ALA A 183 -32.69 -8.92 3.13
C ALA A 183 -33.81 -9.66 3.87
N ASP A 184 -33.62 -10.94 4.22
CA ASP A 184 -34.62 -11.77 4.89
C ASP A 184 -34.78 -11.40 6.38
N ASN A 185 -33.69 -11.04 7.07
CA ASN A 185 -33.72 -10.74 8.51
C ASN A 185 -34.22 -9.32 8.83
N GLY A 186 -34.14 -8.37 7.89
CA GLY A 186 -34.75 -7.03 7.99
C GLY A 186 -34.26 -6.12 9.13
N ARG A 187 -33.25 -6.51 9.91
CA ARG A 187 -32.71 -5.73 11.03
C ARG A 187 -31.52 -4.88 10.58
N LEU A 188 -31.79 -3.62 10.24
CA LEU A 188 -30.77 -2.65 9.85
C LEU A 188 -30.62 -1.56 10.92
N PRO A 189 -29.42 -0.96 11.08
CA PRO A 189 -29.16 0.05 12.11
C PRO A 189 -29.97 1.34 11.90
N SER A 190 -30.29 1.67 10.63
CA SER A 190 -30.96 2.91 10.29
C SER A 190 -31.91 2.77 9.09
N ARG A 191 -32.81 3.76 8.93
CA ARG A 191 -33.65 3.89 7.73
C ARG A 191 -32.81 4.13 6.48
N GLN A 192 -31.68 4.82 6.61
CA GLN A 192 -30.77 5.08 5.50
C GLN A 192 -30.13 3.78 4.98
N ASP A 193 -29.70 2.89 5.89
CA ASP A 193 -29.18 1.58 5.52
C ASP A 193 -30.22 0.73 4.80
N THR A 194 -31.51 0.93 5.11
CA THR A 194 -32.61 0.25 4.41
C THR A 194 -32.72 0.71 2.96
N ALA A 195 -32.57 2.01 2.70
CA ALA A 195 -32.53 2.55 1.34
C ALA A 195 -31.30 2.02 0.58
N TYR A 196 -30.12 2.05 1.20
CA TYR A 196 -28.90 1.49 0.60
C TYR A 196 -29.03 0.00 0.29
N LEU A 197 -29.62 -0.81 1.18
CA LEU A 197 -29.84 -2.22 0.92
C LEU A 197 -30.70 -2.43 -0.33
N GLN A 198 -31.76 -1.64 -0.52
CA GLN A 198 -32.61 -1.74 -1.72
C GLN A 198 -31.83 -1.41 -3.01
N GLU A 199 -30.95 -0.42 -2.97
CA GLU A 199 -30.05 -0.10 -4.09
C GLU A 199 -29.08 -1.25 -4.37
N ILE A 200 -28.49 -1.82 -3.32
CA ILE A 200 -27.56 -2.95 -3.44
C ILE A 200 -28.27 -4.18 -4.04
N VAL A 201 -29.51 -4.48 -3.63
CA VAL A 201 -30.30 -5.58 -4.19
C VAL A 201 -30.59 -5.37 -5.68
N ARG A 202 -30.83 -4.12 -6.12
CA ARG A 202 -30.98 -3.80 -7.55
C ARG A 202 -29.66 -3.94 -8.30
N PHE A 203 -28.58 -3.43 -7.72
CA PHE A 203 -27.23 -3.49 -8.27
C PHE A 203 -26.76 -4.94 -8.48
N ALA A 204 -27.01 -5.82 -7.52
CA ALA A 204 -26.66 -7.24 -7.58
C ALA A 204 -27.27 -7.98 -8.79
N LYS A 205 -28.38 -7.48 -9.36
CA LYS A 205 -29.04 -8.06 -10.54
C LYS A 205 -28.45 -7.59 -11.87
N ILE A 206 -27.69 -6.48 -11.88
CA ILE A 206 -27.18 -5.84 -13.10
C ILE A 206 -25.65 -5.90 -13.22
N THR A 207 -24.92 -5.96 -12.10
CA THR A 207 -23.46 -6.03 -12.12
C THR A 207 -22.97 -7.37 -12.64
N ARG A 208 -21.84 -7.33 -13.36
CA ARG A 208 -21.14 -8.54 -13.83
C ARG A 208 -19.97 -8.91 -12.92
N SER A 209 -19.44 -7.96 -12.17
CA SER A 209 -18.25 -8.15 -11.33
C SER A 209 -18.61 -8.30 -9.85
N GLY A 210 -19.74 -7.73 -9.41
CA GLY A 210 -20.10 -7.64 -8.00
C GLY A 210 -19.24 -6.66 -7.20
N ASP A 211 -18.38 -5.88 -7.85
CA ASP A 211 -17.48 -4.91 -7.21
C ASP A 211 -18.29 -3.72 -6.67
N LYS A 212 -18.20 -3.50 -5.36
CA LYS A 212 -18.92 -2.40 -4.71
C LYS A 212 -18.51 -1.01 -5.21
N ALA A 213 -17.30 -0.86 -5.76
CA ALA A 213 -16.83 0.41 -6.32
C ALA A 213 -17.64 0.86 -7.55
N GLU A 214 -18.38 -0.05 -8.21
CA GLU A 214 -19.29 0.31 -9.31
C GLU A 214 -20.57 0.99 -8.81
N LEU A 215 -20.92 0.87 -7.52
CA LEU A 215 -22.13 1.44 -6.92
C LEU A 215 -21.84 2.76 -6.20
N ALA A 216 -21.61 3.82 -6.98
CA ALA A 216 -21.27 5.15 -6.44
C ALA A 216 -22.38 5.80 -5.59
N SER A 217 -23.65 5.36 -5.72
CA SER A 217 -24.78 5.90 -4.95
C SER A 217 -24.76 5.51 -3.47
N VAL A 218 -24.07 4.42 -3.13
CA VAL A 218 -23.92 3.96 -1.75
C VAL A 218 -22.49 4.27 -1.28
N PRO A 219 -22.30 5.12 -0.25
CA PRO A 219 -20.97 5.42 0.28
C PRO A 219 -20.21 4.15 0.65
N GLU A 220 -18.92 4.04 0.29
CA GLU A 220 -18.12 2.85 0.60
C GLU A 220 -17.96 2.58 2.10
N THR A 221 -18.16 3.61 2.92
CA THR A 221 -18.12 3.58 4.39
C THR A 221 -19.46 3.19 5.03
N ALA A 222 -20.52 3.00 4.24
CA ALA A 222 -21.84 2.68 4.76
C ALA A 222 -21.81 1.34 5.54
N PRO A 223 -22.37 1.28 6.78
CA PRO A 223 -22.37 0.07 7.60
C PRO A 223 -23.04 -1.14 6.93
N VAL A 224 -24.00 -0.89 6.03
CA VAL A 224 -24.67 -1.96 5.27
C VAL A 224 -23.69 -2.86 4.50
N TRP A 225 -22.53 -2.35 4.06
CA TRP A 225 -21.57 -3.14 3.30
C TRP A 225 -21.01 -4.33 4.07
N SER A 226 -20.78 -4.21 5.38
CA SER A 226 -20.30 -5.34 6.19
C SER A 226 -21.34 -6.45 6.34
N MET A 227 -22.62 -6.14 6.12
CA MET A 227 -23.73 -7.10 6.22
C MET A 227 -24.01 -7.83 4.90
N VAL A 228 -23.55 -7.31 3.76
CA VAL A 228 -23.82 -7.87 2.41
C VAL A 228 -22.56 -8.35 1.69
N THR A 229 -21.40 -8.24 2.33
CA THR A 229 -20.11 -8.78 1.85
C THR A 229 -19.63 -9.87 2.81
N SER A 230 -18.58 -10.59 2.42
CA SER A 230 -17.96 -11.63 3.26
C SER A 230 -16.48 -11.32 3.50
N THR A 231 -15.95 -11.77 4.63
CA THR A 231 -14.53 -11.78 4.96
C THR A 231 -13.93 -13.16 4.66
N ARG A 232 -12.64 -13.35 4.95
CA ARG A 232 -12.02 -14.68 4.91
C ARG A 232 -12.66 -15.60 5.96
N ASP A 233 -12.91 -15.04 7.14
CA ASP A 233 -13.22 -15.81 8.34
C ASP A 233 -14.71 -16.20 8.45
N ASN A 234 -15.58 -15.57 7.65
CA ASN A 234 -17.03 -15.85 7.66
C ASN A 234 -17.57 -16.45 6.35
N CYS A 235 -16.71 -16.67 5.36
CA CYS A 235 -17.12 -17.23 4.07
C CYS A 235 -17.33 -18.74 4.16
N LEU A 236 -18.47 -19.24 3.65
CA LEU A 236 -18.80 -20.67 3.60
C LEU A 236 -17.96 -21.48 2.58
N GLY A 237 -17.01 -20.85 1.88
CA GLY A 237 -16.10 -21.55 0.97
C GLY A 237 -16.79 -22.30 -0.16
N GLN A 238 -16.33 -23.52 -0.45
CA GLN A 238 -16.86 -24.38 -1.51
C GLN A 238 -18.28 -24.90 -1.22
N GLU A 239 -18.67 -24.92 0.05
CA GLU A 239 -19.97 -25.40 0.52
C GLU A 239 -21.07 -24.32 0.44
N CYS A 240 -20.69 -23.10 0.03
CA CYS A 240 -21.63 -22.01 -0.17
C CYS A 240 -22.70 -22.39 -1.21
N PRO A 241 -24.01 -22.22 -0.92
CA PRO A 241 -25.09 -22.47 -1.88
C PRO A 241 -24.96 -21.66 -3.18
N HIS A 242 -24.33 -20.47 -3.07
CA HIS A 242 -24.12 -19.53 -4.17
C HIS A 242 -22.71 -19.61 -4.78
N TYR A 243 -21.95 -20.70 -4.57
CA TYR A 243 -20.55 -20.81 -5.01
C TYR A 243 -20.37 -20.61 -6.53
N LYS A 244 -21.28 -21.13 -7.36
CA LYS A 244 -21.20 -21.05 -8.83
C LYS A 244 -21.28 -19.61 -9.35
N GLU A 245 -22.14 -18.81 -8.72
CA GLU A 245 -22.44 -17.41 -9.06
C GLU A 245 -21.60 -16.44 -8.21
N CYS A 246 -20.71 -16.94 -7.37
CA CYS A 246 -19.91 -16.12 -6.47
C CYS A 246 -18.93 -15.22 -7.25
N PHE A 247 -19.15 -13.91 -7.18
CA PHE A 247 -18.31 -12.88 -7.78
C PHE A 247 -16.82 -13.02 -7.44
N VAL A 248 -16.48 -13.34 -6.18
CA VAL A 248 -15.09 -13.57 -5.77
C VAL A 248 -14.47 -14.75 -6.52
N MET A 249 -15.21 -15.85 -6.67
CA MET A 249 -14.70 -17.05 -7.34
C MET A 249 -14.62 -16.87 -8.86
N GLN A 250 -15.53 -16.09 -9.43
CA GLN A 250 -15.42 -15.65 -10.82
C GLN A 250 -14.18 -14.78 -11.03
N ALA A 251 -13.99 -13.73 -10.23
CA ALA A 251 -12.82 -12.85 -10.32
C ALA A 251 -11.50 -13.62 -10.14
N ARG A 252 -11.45 -14.61 -9.22
CA ARG A 252 -10.28 -15.47 -9.05
C ARG A 252 -10.00 -16.32 -10.30
N ARG A 253 -11.03 -16.92 -10.91
CA ARG A 253 -10.89 -17.71 -12.15
C ARG A 253 -10.38 -16.84 -13.30
N GLU A 254 -10.92 -15.64 -13.46
CA GLU A 254 -10.47 -14.66 -14.45
C GLU A 254 -9.02 -14.25 -14.22
N ALA A 255 -8.62 -13.99 -12.96
CA ALA A 255 -7.25 -13.67 -12.58
C ALA A 255 -6.26 -14.81 -12.90
N GLN A 256 -6.63 -16.07 -12.63
CA GLN A 256 -5.79 -17.23 -12.97
C GLN A 256 -5.56 -17.36 -14.49
N GLN A 257 -6.59 -17.07 -15.29
CA GLN A 257 -6.53 -17.20 -16.75
C GLN A 257 -5.85 -16.01 -17.44
N ALA A 258 -5.88 -14.81 -16.84
CA ALA A 258 -5.34 -13.59 -17.44
C ALA A 258 -3.81 -13.60 -17.60
N ASP A 259 -3.32 -12.92 -18.64
CA ASP A 259 -1.89 -12.70 -18.88
C ASP A 259 -1.29 -11.68 -17.91
N VAL A 260 -2.06 -10.64 -17.59
CA VAL A 260 -1.67 -9.59 -16.65
C VAL A 260 -2.73 -9.49 -15.55
N VAL A 261 -2.31 -9.66 -14.30
CA VAL A 261 -3.17 -9.54 -13.13
C VAL A 261 -2.80 -8.30 -12.35
N VAL A 262 -3.77 -7.44 -12.09
CA VAL A 262 -3.61 -6.24 -11.28
C VAL A 262 -4.15 -6.49 -9.87
N VAL A 263 -3.29 -6.34 -8.87
CA VAL A 263 -3.61 -6.52 -7.45
C VAL A 263 -3.10 -5.33 -6.63
N ASN A 264 -3.52 -5.23 -5.38
CA ASN A 264 -2.82 -4.37 -4.42
C ASN A 264 -1.72 -5.14 -3.68
N HIS A 265 -0.81 -4.44 -3.00
CA HIS A 265 0.25 -5.05 -2.19
C HIS A 265 -0.32 -5.99 -1.12
N HIS A 266 -1.46 -5.62 -0.54
CA HIS A 266 -2.13 -6.38 0.50
C HIS A 266 -2.50 -7.79 0.03
N LEU A 267 -3.17 -7.89 -1.13
CA LEU A 267 -3.59 -9.17 -1.68
C LEU A 267 -2.41 -10.02 -2.15
N PHE A 268 -1.32 -9.38 -2.62
CA PHE A 268 -0.09 -10.08 -2.97
C PHE A 268 0.55 -10.76 -1.75
N PHE A 269 0.66 -10.07 -0.62
CA PHE A 269 1.19 -10.70 0.60
C PHE A 269 0.23 -11.74 1.19
N ALA A 270 -1.08 -11.55 1.06
CA ALA A 270 -2.05 -12.58 1.44
C ALA A 270 -1.86 -13.88 0.63
N ASP A 271 -1.58 -13.79 -0.67
CA ASP A 271 -1.27 -14.96 -1.51
C ASP A 271 0.01 -15.67 -1.08
N ILE A 272 1.06 -14.92 -0.75
CA ILE A 272 2.32 -15.46 -0.20
C ILE A 272 2.06 -16.26 1.07
N MET A 273 1.28 -15.72 2.01
CA MET A 273 0.98 -16.38 3.27
C MET A 273 0.18 -17.68 3.07
N LEU A 274 -0.75 -17.69 2.12
CA LEU A 274 -1.53 -18.89 1.80
C LEU A 274 -0.66 -19.98 1.16
N ARG A 275 0.35 -19.62 0.36
CA ARG A 275 1.30 -20.58 -0.22
C ARG A 275 2.17 -21.22 0.84
N ASP A 276 2.64 -20.45 1.82
CA ASP A 276 3.47 -20.95 2.92
C ASP A 276 2.70 -21.95 3.81
N THR A 277 1.38 -21.82 3.93
CA THR A 277 0.53 -22.75 4.68
C THR A 277 0.00 -23.93 3.84
N GLY A 278 0.39 -24.04 2.57
CA GLY A 278 -0.04 -25.11 1.66
C GLY A 278 -1.49 -24.99 1.19
N MET A 279 -2.12 -23.82 1.36
CA MET A 279 -3.50 -23.56 0.93
C MET A 279 -3.60 -23.15 -0.54
N ALA A 280 -4.83 -23.14 -1.07
CA ALA A 280 -5.09 -22.82 -2.47
C ALA A 280 -4.67 -21.38 -2.84
N GLU A 281 -3.84 -21.28 -3.88
CA GLU A 281 -3.32 -20.02 -4.42
C GLU A 281 -4.45 -19.07 -4.88
N LEU A 282 -4.30 -17.78 -4.59
CA LEU A 282 -5.17 -16.72 -5.09
C LEU A 282 -4.71 -16.27 -6.48
N LEU A 283 -3.41 -16.08 -6.63
CA LEU A 283 -2.77 -15.48 -7.80
C LEU A 283 -2.14 -16.56 -8.69
N PRO A 284 -2.05 -16.33 -10.01
CA PRO A 284 -1.36 -17.26 -10.89
C PRO A 284 0.15 -17.27 -10.63
N ASN A 285 0.80 -18.38 -10.96
CA ASN A 285 2.26 -18.42 -11.05
C ASN A 285 2.72 -17.47 -12.17
N ALA A 286 3.51 -16.46 -11.79
CA ALA A 286 3.93 -15.38 -12.66
C ALA A 286 5.43 -15.42 -12.95
N ASN A 287 5.81 -15.14 -14.20
CA ASN A 287 7.19 -14.97 -14.63
C ASN A 287 7.76 -13.62 -14.19
N THR A 288 6.90 -12.61 -14.03
CA THR A 288 7.29 -11.24 -13.71
C THR A 288 6.36 -10.67 -12.63
N ILE A 289 6.93 -10.09 -11.59
CA ILE A 289 6.23 -9.36 -10.54
C ILE A 289 6.72 -7.92 -10.56
N ILE A 290 5.78 -6.99 -10.72
CA ILE A 290 6.03 -5.55 -10.72
C ILE A 290 5.33 -4.95 -9.51
N PHE A 291 6.09 -4.34 -8.62
CA PHE A 291 5.58 -3.54 -7.52
C PHE A 291 5.67 -2.07 -7.88
N ASP A 292 4.52 -1.46 -8.10
CA ASP A 292 4.37 -0.01 -8.23
C ASP A 292 4.03 0.62 -6.88
N GLU A 293 4.56 1.81 -6.63
CA GLU A 293 4.59 2.39 -5.28
C GLU A 293 5.24 1.51 -4.22
N ALA A 294 6.35 0.87 -4.61
CA ALA A 294 7.07 -0.10 -3.80
C ALA A 294 7.58 0.42 -2.44
N HIS A 295 7.56 1.74 -2.21
CA HIS A 295 7.87 2.36 -0.92
C HIS A 295 6.90 1.93 0.20
N GLN A 296 5.68 1.53 -0.15
CA GLN A 296 4.67 1.04 0.82
C GLN A 296 4.85 -0.44 1.20
N LEU A 297 5.68 -1.19 0.46
CA LEU A 297 5.84 -2.63 0.68
C LEU A 297 6.35 -2.99 2.07
N PRO A 298 7.38 -2.34 2.65
CA PRO A 298 7.89 -2.75 3.96
C PRO A 298 6.82 -2.69 5.05
N GLU A 299 6.04 -1.61 5.06
CA GLU A 299 4.93 -1.43 6.01
C GLU A 299 3.79 -2.42 5.74
N THR A 300 3.38 -2.58 4.48
CA THR A 300 2.33 -3.55 4.11
C THR A 300 2.74 -4.97 4.50
N ALA A 301 3.97 -5.38 4.18
CA ALA A 301 4.52 -6.68 4.56
C ALA A 301 4.48 -6.89 6.08
N THR A 302 4.87 -5.87 6.85
CA THR A 302 4.87 -5.91 8.31
C THR A 302 3.47 -6.22 8.86
N LEU A 303 2.43 -5.62 8.29
CA LEU A 303 1.04 -5.87 8.68
C LEU A 303 0.57 -7.29 8.32
N PHE A 304 0.95 -7.82 7.15
CA PHE A 304 0.49 -9.16 6.71
C PHE A 304 1.21 -10.33 7.35
N PHE A 305 2.49 -10.16 7.64
CA PHE A 305 3.29 -11.17 8.33
C PHE A 305 3.13 -11.09 9.85
N GLY A 306 2.40 -10.10 10.35
CA GLY A 306 1.95 -10.02 11.73
C GLY A 306 0.64 -10.76 11.96
N GLU A 307 0.41 -11.15 13.20
CA GLU A 307 -0.86 -11.68 13.68
C GLU A 307 -1.61 -10.58 14.43
N THR A 308 -2.92 -10.49 14.19
CA THR A 308 -3.79 -9.52 14.87
C THR A 308 -5.04 -10.22 15.38
N LEU A 309 -5.34 -10.03 16.66
CA LEU A 309 -6.60 -10.42 17.28
C LEU A 309 -7.35 -9.17 17.72
N SER A 310 -8.57 -8.96 17.22
CA SER A 310 -9.41 -7.81 17.56
C SER A 310 -10.66 -8.22 18.33
N THR A 311 -11.05 -7.43 19.33
CA THR A 311 -12.34 -7.59 19.99
C THR A 311 -13.52 -7.45 19.03
N THR A 312 -13.37 -6.75 17.89
CA THR A 312 -14.39 -6.72 16.83
C THR A 312 -14.67 -8.11 16.26
N GLN A 313 -13.64 -8.93 16.00
CA GLN A 313 -13.81 -10.29 15.45
C GLN A 313 -14.56 -11.19 16.45
N ILE A 314 -14.29 -11.00 17.74
CA ILE A 314 -14.97 -11.70 18.84
C ILE A 314 -16.45 -11.28 18.92
N LEU A 315 -16.73 -9.97 18.86
CA LEU A 315 -18.10 -9.45 18.87
C LEU A 315 -18.91 -9.90 17.66
N GLU A 316 -18.29 -9.94 16.47
CA GLU A 316 -18.89 -10.51 15.28
C GLU A 316 -19.17 -12.01 15.47
N LEU A 317 -18.28 -12.76 16.13
CA LEU A 317 -18.46 -14.20 16.38
C LEU A 317 -19.61 -14.47 17.33
N ALA A 318 -19.72 -13.70 18.40
CA ALA A 318 -20.85 -13.75 19.30
C ALA A 318 -22.17 -13.51 18.54
N ARG A 319 -22.23 -12.46 17.72
CA ARG A 319 -23.43 -12.12 16.93
C ARG A 319 -23.80 -13.20 15.91
N ASP A 320 -22.82 -13.66 15.14
CA ASP A 320 -23.04 -14.68 14.11
C ASP A 320 -23.51 -15.99 14.75
N THR A 321 -22.86 -16.42 15.84
CA THR A 321 -23.23 -17.65 16.56
C THR A 321 -24.63 -17.59 17.13
N VAL A 322 -25.06 -16.45 17.69
CA VAL A 322 -26.44 -16.29 18.18
C VAL A 322 -27.43 -16.41 17.04
N ALA A 323 -27.17 -15.75 15.91
CA ALA A 323 -28.08 -15.79 14.76
C ALA A 323 -28.18 -17.19 14.13
N GLU A 324 -27.04 -17.85 13.89
CA GLU A 324 -27.00 -19.20 13.31
C GLU A 324 -27.55 -20.25 14.28
N GLY A 325 -27.21 -20.14 15.57
CA GLY A 325 -27.70 -21.03 16.63
C GLY A 325 -29.22 -20.98 16.78
N LEU A 326 -29.82 -19.78 16.76
CA LEU A 326 -31.28 -19.62 16.80
C LEU A 326 -31.98 -20.11 15.52
N SER A 327 -31.30 -20.07 14.37
CA SER A 327 -31.85 -20.54 13.10
C SER A 327 -31.83 -22.07 12.98
N HIS A 328 -30.72 -22.70 13.37
CA HIS A 328 -30.45 -24.12 13.06
C HIS A 328 -30.44 -25.05 14.29
N ALA A 329 -30.29 -24.51 15.50
CA ALA A 329 -30.11 -25.31 16.72
C ALA A 329 -30.77 -24.67 17.96
N ARG A 330 -31.96 -24.06 17.79
CA ARG A 330 -32.63 -23.27 18.83
C ARG A 330 -32.87 -24.01 20.14
N ASP A 331 -33.09 -25.32 20.05
CA ASP A 331 -33.44 -26.22 21.15
C ASP A 331 -32.23 -26.80 21.90
N ALA A 332 -31.03 -26.65 21.35
CA ALA A 332 -29.85 -27.37 21.84
C ALA A 332 -29.10 -26.64 22.96
N VAL A 333 -28.95 -25.31 22.85
CA VAL A 333 -28.08 -24.50 23.73
C VAL A 333 -28.69 -23.12 23.96
N GLU A 334 -28.41 -22.50 25.11
CA GLU A 334 -28.74 -21.09 25.40
C GLU A 334 -27.83 -20.11 24.62
N TRP A 335 -27.95 -20.07 23.28
CA TRP A 335 -27.08 -19.28 22.40
C TRP A 335 -26.98 -17.80 22.79
N VAL A 336 -28.10 -17.20 23.19
CA VAL A 336 -28.16 -15.78 23.60
C VAL A 336 -27.29 -15.53 24.84
N LYS A 337 -27.24 -16.48 25.77
CA LYS A 337 -26.42 -16.37 26.97
C LYS A 337 -24.94 -16.50 26.63
N LEU A 338 -24.56 -17.53 25.88
CA LEU A 338 -23.16 -17.74 25.46
C LEU A 338 -22.61 -16.57 24.63
N GLY A 339 -23.39 -16.09 23.66
CA GLY A 339 -23.02 -14.92 22.88
C GLY A 339 -22.90 -13.66 23.74
N GLY A 340 -23.82 -13.45 24.69
CA GLY A 340 -23.78 -12.33 25.62
C GLY A 340 -22.60 -12.37 26.60
N ASP A 341 -22.21 -13.57 27.06
CA ASP A 341 -21.04 -13.74 27.94
C ASP A 341 -19.73 -13.47 27.19
N LEU A 342 -19.60 -13.94 25.94
CA LEU A 342 -18.45 -13.61 25.09
C LEU A 342 -18.39 -12.10 24.75
N GLU A 343 -19.52 -11.48 24.44
CA GLU A 343 -19.62 -10.04 24.21
C GLU A 343 -19.21 -9.23 25.44
N ARG A 344 -19.61 -9.69 26.64
CA ARG A 344 -19.20 -9.07 27.91
C ARG A 344 -17.68 -9.16 28.09
N ALA A 345 -17.10 -10.34 27.96
CA ALA A 345 -15.65 -10.54 28.12
C ALA A 345 -14.82 -9.68 27.14
N ALA A 346 -15.27 -9.58 25.88
CA ALA A 346 -14.62 -8.72 24.88
C ALA A 346 -14.69 -7.22 25.24
N ARG A 347 -15.77 -6.77 25.88
CA ARG A 347 -15.93 -5.39 26.38
C ARG A 347 -15.13 -5.14 27.65
N ASP A 348 -15.05 -6.11 28.55
CA ASP A 348 -14.25 -6.02 29.77
C ASP A 348 -12.76 -5.87 29.44
N LEU A 349 -12.28 -6.57 28.40
CA LEU A 349 -10.92 -6.36 27.86
C LEU A 349 -10.69 -4.90 27.42
N ARG A 350 -11.69 -4.25 26.82
CA ARG A 350 -11.61 -2.83 26.47
C ARG A 350 -11.62 -1.93 27.71
N LEU A 351 -12.41 -2.26 28.72
CA LEU A 351 -12.50 -1.51 29.98
C LEU A 351 -11.23 -1.62 30.84
N ALA A 352 -10.38 -2.62 30.59
CA ALA A 352 -9.05 -2.71 31.21
C ALA A 352 -8.14 -1.51 30.88
N PHE A 353 -8.49 -0.70 29.87
CA PHE A 353 -7.76 0.50 29.48
C PHE A 353 -8.56 1.76 29.84
N ALA A 354 -8.00 2.58 30.74
CA ALA A 354 -8.68 3.76 31.29
C ALA A 354 -8.84 4.95 30.31
N ASN A 355 -8.10 4.95 29.19
CA ASN A 355 -8.09 6.06 28.24
C ASN A 355 -9.05 5.81 27.07
N ASP A 356 -9.86 6.82 26.73
CA ASP A 356 -10.73 6.81 25.54
C ASP A 356 -10.03 7.33 24.27
N GLN A 357 -8.74 7.66 24.36
CA GLN A 357 -7.92 8.05 23.22
C GLN A 357 -7.29 6.84 22.55
N ILE A 358 -6.94 6.97 21.27
CA ILE A 358 -6.18 5.93 20.56
C ILE A 358 -4.80 5.83 21.20
N VAL A 359 -4.48 4.67 21.78
CA VAL A 359 -3.17 4.42 22.40
C VAL A 359 -2.56 3.17 21.79
N ARG A 360 -1.28 3.26 21.40
CA ARG A 360 -0.45 2.13 20.99
C ARG A 360 0.60 1.89 22.07
N MET A 361 0.73 0.67 22.57
CA MET A 361 1.66 0.33 23.65
C MET A 361 2.35 -0.99 23.35
N SER A 362 3.66 -1.08 23.60
CA SER A 362 4.35 -2.37 23.59
C SER A 362 3.96 -3.18 24.82
N LEU A 363 4.08 -4.51 24.73
CA LEU A 363 3.83 -5.36 25.88
C LEU A 363 4.74 -5.00 27.07
N ALA A 364 5.98 -4.57 26.82
CA ALA A 364 6.91 -4.14 27.87
C ALA A 364 6.47 -2.84 28.59
N GLN A 365 5.61 -2.03 27.99
CA GLN A 365 5.02 -0.85 28.62
C GLN A 365 3.81 -1.21 29.50
N LEU A 366 3.23 -2.40 29.31
CA LEU A 366 2.21 -2.95 30.19
C LEU A 366 2.93 -3.72 31.30
N GLY A 367 2.78 -3.27 32.56
CA GLY A 367 3.31 -4.05 33.68
C GLY A 367 2.64 -5.43 33.75
N ASP A 368 3.34 -6.42 34.30
CA ASP A 368 2.85 -7.81 34.39
C ASP A 368 1.50 -7.91 35.16
N ASP A 369 1.22 -6.96 36.05
CA ASP A 369 -0.02 -6.88 36.84
C ASP A 369 -1.17 -6.12 36.14
N HIS A 370 -1.04 -5.80 34.85
CA HIS A 370 -2.05 -5.02 34.14
C HIS A 370 -3.41 -5.77 34.10
N PRO A 371 -4.57 -5.12 34.39
CA PRO A 371 -5.89 -5.76 34.43
C PRO A 371 -6.30 -6.49 33.14
N MET A 372 -5.65 -6.13 32.03
CA MET A 372 -5.81 -6.79 30.73
C MET A 372 -5.61 -8.31 30.82
N PHE A 373 -4.61 -8.80 31.55
CA PHE A 373 -4.31 -10.23 31.56
C PHE A 373 -5.46 -11.05 32.16
N GLY A 374 -6.05 -10.59 33.27
CA GLY A 374 -7.26 -11.22 33.83
C GLY A 374 -8.47 -11.12 32.89
N ALA A 375 -8.59 -10.05 32.10
CA ALA A 375 -9.64 -9.93 31.09
C ALA A 375 -9.41 -10.86 29.89
N LEU A 376 -8.15 -11.12 29.50
CA LEU A 376 -7.79 -12.09 28.46
C LEU A 376 -8.11 -13.52 28.92
N ASP A 377 -7.84 -13.86 30.18
CA ASP A 377 -8.21 -15.17 30.75
C ASP A 377 -9.74 -15.37 30.73
N ALA A 378 -10.49 -14.35 31.14
CA ALA A 378 -11.96 -14.40 31.09
C ALA A 378 -12.51 -14.52 29.66
N LEU A 379 -11.85 -13.86 28.69
CA LEU A 379 -12.18 -13.96 27.28
C LEU A 379 -11.92 -15.37 26.73
N ASP A 380 -10.78 -15.97 27.07
CA ASP A 380 -10.44 -17.34 26.67
C ASP A 380 -11.47 -18.35 27.19
N VAL A 381 -11.85 -18.25 28.48
CA VAL A 381 -12.88 -19.11 29.09
C VAL A 381 -14.24 -18.96 28.39
N ALA A 382 -14.66 -17.73 28.08
CA ALA A 382 -15.93 -17.49 27.39
C ALA A 382 -15.90 -18.02 25.95
N LEU A 383 -14.75 -17.90 25.27
CA LEU A 383 -14.56 -18.38 23.91
C LEU A 383 -14.54 -19.91 23.85
N ASP A 384 -13.92 -20.57 24.82
CA ASP A 384 -13.91 -22.03 24.95
C ASP A 384 -15.31 -22.62 25.20
N ALA A 385 -16.08 -21.98 26.08
CA ALA A 385 -17.47 -22.36 26.33
C ALA A 385 -18.32 -22.27 25.04
N LEU A 386 -18.14 -21.20 24.24
CA LEU A 386 -18.82 -21.03 22.95
C LEU A 386 -18.36 -22.09 21.94
N ALA A 387 -17.06 -22.33 21.82
CA ALA A 387 -16.48 -23.32 20.91
C ALA A 387 -16.97 -24.74 21.23
N SER A 388 -17.04 -25.10 22.51
CA SER A 388 -17.59 -26.39 22.97
C SER A 388 -19.06 -26.56 22.60
N ALA A 389 -19.88 -25.52 22.79
CA ALA A 389 -21.28 -25.53 22.37
C ALA A 389 -21.43 -25.67 20.84
N LEU A 390 -20.65 -24.90 20.07
CA LEU A 390 -20.61 -24.98 18.61
C LEU A 390 -20.18 -26.37 18.13
N ALA A 391 -19.17 -26.98 18.75
CA ALA A 391 -18.70 -28.33 18.42
C ALA A 391 -19.80 -29.37 18.54
N SER A 392 -20.66 -29.27 19.56
CA SER A 392 -21.78 -30.19 19.75
C SER A 392 -22.86 -30.10 18.67
N GLN A 393 -22.95 -28.98 17.94
CA GLN A 393 -24.01 -28.70 16.97
C GLN A 393 -23.50 -28.46 15.55
N ALA A 394 -22.20 -28.58 15.30
CA ALA A 394 -21.56 -28.24 14.02
C ALA A 394 -22.12 -29.04 12.84
N GLU A 395 -22.53 -30.30 13.05
CA GLU A 395 -23.10 -31.15 12.01
C GLU A 395 -24.51 -30.73 11.56
N ARG A 396 -25.20 -29.87 12.33
CA ARG A 396 -26.58 -29.45 12.00
C ARG A 396 -26.64 -28.45 10.86
N ALA A 397 -25.60 -27.64 10.69
CA ALA A 397 -25.52 -26.63 9.65
C ALA A 397 -24.07 -26.22 9.39
N GLU A 398 -23.69 -26.06 8.12
CA GLU A 398 -22.33 -25.64 7.77
C GLU A 398 -21.98 -24.25 8.30
N SER A 399 -22.97 -23.36 8.48
CA SER A 399 -22.77 -22.06 9.12
C SER A 399 -22.35 -22.17 10.59
N LEU A 400 -22.82 -23.19 11.33
CA LEU A 400 -22.37 -23.49 12.69
C LEU A 400 -20.96 -24.08 12.68
N GLY A 401 -20.67 -24.98 11.75
CA GLY A 401 -19.31 -25.49 11.51
C GLY A 401 -18.31 -24.37 11.20
N ALA A 402 -18.71 -23.38 10.40
CA ALA A 402 -17.90 -22.19 10.12
C ALA A 402 -17.67 -21.33 11.38
N CYS A 403 -18.70 -21.14 12.22
CA CYS A 403 -18.54 -20.43 13.49
C CYS A 403 -17.57 -21.17 14.43
N LEU A 404 -17.62 -22.51 14.47
CA LEU A 404 -16.69 -23.32 15.26
C LEU A 404 -15.24 -23.15 14.82
N ARG A 405 -14.98 -23.24 13.51
CA ARG A 405 -13.63 -23.04 12.95
C ARG A 405 -13.10 -21.66 13.34
N ARG A 406 -13.91 -20.62 13.18
CA ARG A 406 -13.55 -19.26 13.58
C ARG A 406 -13.30 -19.10 15.08
N ALA A 407 -14.11 -19.76 15.93
CA ALA A 407 -13.89 -19.73 17.37
C ALA A 407 -12.52 -20.31 17.75
N ARG A 408 -12.17 -21.48 17.19
CA ARG A 408 -10.88 -22.14 17.43
C ARG A 408 -9.70 -21.34 16.90
N GLU A 409 -9.80 -20.76 15.70
CA GLU A 409 -8.76 -19.88 15.16
C GLU A 409 -8.50 -18.67 16.08
N LEU A 410 -9.55 -18.07 16.65
CA LEU A 410 -9.41 -16.96 17.59
C LEU A 410 -8.82 -17.42 18.95
N GLN A 411 -9.11 -18.65 19.41
CA GLN A 411 -8.46 -19.24 20.59
C GLN A 411 -6.96 -19.46 20.34
N ASP A 412 -6.59 -20.02 19.18
CA ASP A 412 -5.19 -20.27 18.82
C ASP A 412 -4.40 -18.95 18.76
N LEU A 413 -4.98 -17.90 18.15
CA LEU A 413 -4.38 -16.56 18.11
C LEU A 413 -4.22 -15.95 19.51
N LEU A 414 -5.24 -16.09 20.37
CA LEU A 414 -5.19 -15.59 21.74
C LEU A 414 -4.11 -16.31 22.55
N ALA A 415 -4.07 -17.65 22.50
CA ALA A 415 -3.09 -18.47 23.18
C ALA A 415 -1.67 -18.17 22.69
N GLY A 416 -1.46 -18.06 21.37
CA GLY A 416 -0.18 -17.70 20.77
C GLY A 416 0.33 -16.33 21.22
N TRP A 417 -0.58 -15.36 21.35
CA TRP A 417 -0.22 -14.02 21.82
C TRP A 417 0.13 -13.97 23.31
N VAL A 418 -0.61 -14.70 24.17
CA VAL A 418 -0.41 -14.71 25.63
C VAL A 418 0.82 -15.53 26.03
N ALA A 419 0.99 -16.73 25.49
CA ALA A 419 2.01 -17.69 25.91
C ALA A 419 2.94 -18.11 24.73
N PRO A 420 4.00 -17.33 24.42
CA PRO A 420 4.90 -17.63 23.29
C PRO A 420 5.77 -18.90 23.50
N GLY A 421 5.70 -19.51 24.69
CA GLY A 421 6.73 -20.38 25.25
C GLY A 421 6.75 -21.85 24.82
N ALA A 422 5.72 -22.40 24.16
CA ALA A 422 5.75 -23.84 23.82
C ALA A 422 6.49 -24.12 22.50
N ALA A 423 6.27 -23.31 21.45
CA ALA A 423 6.87 -23.51 20.14
C ALA A 423 8.31 -22.95 20.04
N GLN A 424 8.60 -21.82 20.70
CA GLN A 424 9.94 -21.20 20.70
C GLN A 424 10.93 -21.91 21.62
N ALA A 425 10.47 -22.58 22.69
CA ALA A 425 11.32 -23.43 23.53
C ALA A 425 11.74 -24.73 22.82
N ALA A 426 10.85 -25.32 22.01
CA ALA A 426 11.18 -26.49 21.18
C ALA A 426 12.20 -26.14 20.08
N ALA A 427 12.03 -25.00 19.39
CA ALA A 427 12.96 -24.55 18.36
C ALA A 427 14.36 -24.17 18.90
N LYS A 428 14.44 -23.62 20.12
CA LYS A 428 15.73 -23.37 20.79
C LYS A 428 16.44 -24.66 21.23
N ALA A 429 15.70 -25.72 21.52
CA ALA A 429 16.28 -27.02 21.86
C ALA A 429 16.90 -27.70 20.62
N ASP A 430 16.29 -27.55 19.44
CA ASP A 430 16.81 -28.11 18.19
C ASP A 430 17.98 -27.30 17.59
N ALA A 431 18.02 -25.98 17.82
CA ALA A 431 19.10 -25.10 17.33
C ALA A 431 20.38 -25.15 18.19
N ALA A 432 20.31 -25.63 19.44
CA ALA A 432 21.45 -25.74 20.35
C ALA A 432 22.44 -26.87 19.99
N ALA A 433 22.19 -27.62 18.90
CA ALA A 433 23.09 -28.67 18.39
C ALA A 433 24.06 -28.20 17.30
N GLY A 434 24.02 -26.92 16.88
CA GLY A 434 24.91 -26.35 15.86
C GLY A 434 25.81 -25.25 16.43
N ASP A 435 27.05 -25.60 16.80
CA ASP A 435 28.09 -24.63 17.19
C ASP A 435 28.42 -23.69 16.03
N ASN A 436 27.88 -22.46 16.07
CA ASN A 436 28.49 -21.22 15.54
C ASN A 436 27.60 -20.01 15.89
N ALA A 437 27.66 -19.58 17.15
CA ALA A 437 27.03 -18.34 17.60
C ALA A 437 27.88 -17.11 17.22
N ALA A 438 27.69 -16.61 16.00
CA ALA A 438 27.99 -15.21 15.70
C ALA A 438 26.82 -14.32 16.18
N ALA A 439 27.15 -13.15 16.71
CA ALA A 439 26.25 -12.19 17.34
C ALA A 439 25.29 -11.49 16.34
N ASP A 440 24.44 -12.26 15.65
CA ASP A 440 23.29 -11.74 14.91
C ASP A 440 22.02 -12.10 15.69
N GLY A 441 21.24 -11.09 16.08
CA GLY A 441 19.97 -11.29 16.79
C GLY A 441 19.01 -12.18 15.99
N ASP A 442 18.09 -12.86 16.69
CA ASP A 442 17.14 -13.77 16.08
C ASP A 442 16.39 -13.08 14.90
N PRO A 443 16.62 -13.51 13.64
CA PRO A 443 15.95 -12.90 12.48
C PRO A 443 14.43 -13.10 12.51
N ASN A 444 13.91 -13.96 13.40
CA ASN A 444 12.51 -14.18 13.67
C ASN A 444 11.99 -13.46 14.93
N GLU A 445 12.73 -12.49 15.48
CA GLU A 445 12.28 -11.71 16.64
C GLU A 445 10.92 -11.04 16.32
N LYS A 446 9.90 -11.34 17.14
CA LYS A 446 8.55 -10.79 17.02
C LYS A 446 8.29 -9.78 18.15
N VAL A 447 7.55 -8.73 17.83
CA VAL A 447 7.19 -7.65 18.76
C VAL A 447 5.70 -7.73 19.06
N ARG A 448 5.35 -7.88 20.33
CA ARG A 448 3.97 -7.86 20.80
C ARG A 448 3.58 -6.47 21.28
N TRP A 449 2.44 -5.98 20.82
CA TRP A 449 1.93 -4.66 21.16
C TRP A 449 0.40 -4.63 21.09
N VAL A 450 -0.20 -3.62 21.70
CA VAL A 450 -1.65 -3.44 21.77
C VAL A 450 -2.04 -2.09 21.18
N GLU A 451 -3.17 -2.06 20.49
CA GLU A 451 -3.83 -0.85 20.02
C GLU A 451 -5.22 -0.74 20.63
N VAL A 452 -5.47 0.37 21.30
CA VAL A 452 -6.74 0.63 21.99
C VAL A 452 -7.45 1.76 21.27
N PHE A 453 -8.68 1.52 20.83
CA PHE A 453 -9.58 2.53 20.27
C PHE A 453 -10.73 2.80 21.25
N ALA A 454 -11.60 3.77 20.96
CA ALA A 454 -12.73 4.10 21.83
C ALA A 454 -13.60 2.89 22.23
N HIS A 455 -13.81 1.91 21.32
CA HIS A 455 -14.69 0.76 21.55
C HIS A 455 -14.05 -0.61 21.33
N THR A 456 -12.80 -0.66 20.89
CA THR A 456 -12.16 -1.90 20.46
C THR A 456 -10.72 -1.97 20.95
N VAL A 457 -10.23 -3.19 21.16
CA VAL A 457 -8.83 -3.48 21.44
C VAL A 457 -8.32 -4.42 20.35
N GLN A 458 -7.09 -4.20 19.92
CA GLN A 458 -6.38 -5.07 19.01
C GLN A 458 -5.06 -5.51 19.66
N LEU A 459 -4.84 -6.81 19.67
CA LEU A 459 -3.59 -7.43 20.08
C LEU A 459 -2.82 -7.73 18.80
N HIS A 460 -1.57 -7.28 18.75
CA HIS A 460 -0.72 -7.46 17.59
C HIS A 460 0.54 -8.21 17.97
N GLU A 461 0.96 -9.12 17.11
CA GLU A 461 2.29 -9.71 17.11
C GLU A 461 2.90 -9.45 15.72
N THR A 462 4.01 -8.72 15.66
CA THR A 462 4.56 -8.22 14.39
C THR A 462 6.02 -8.63 14.24
N PRO A 463 6.44 -9.20 13.10
CA PRO A 463 7.85 -9.52 12.89
C PRO A 463 8.69 -8.25 12.83
N LEU A 464 9.85 -8.27 13.49
CA LEU A 464 10.75 -7.14 13.54
C LEU A 464 11.30 -6.79 12.15
N SER A 465 11.53 -7.81 11.31
CA SER A 465 12.03 -7.69 9.94
C SER A 465 11.23 -8.57 8.98
N VAL A 466 10.90 -8.02 7.80
CA VAL A 466 10.24 -8.74 6.71
C VAL A 466 11.24 -9.31 5.70
N ALA A 467 12.51 -8.90 5.79
CA ALA A 467 13.57 -9.29 4.87
C ALA A 467 13.77 -10.82 4.75
N PRO A 468 13.80 -11.61 5.85
CA PRO A 468 13.98 -13.06 5.76
C PRO A 468 12.80 -13.74 5.05
N ILE A 469 11.58 -13.30 5.36
CA ILE A 469 10.35 -13.84 4.78
C ILE A 469 10.33 -13.59 3.27
N PHE A 470 10.64 -12.35 2.87
CA PHE A 470 10.66 -11.98 1.47
C PHE A 470 11.81 -12.66 0.69
N ALA A 471 12.99 -12.80 1.30
CA ALA A 471 14.12 -13.52 0.71
C ALA A 471 13.77 -15.00 0.45
N LYS A 472 13.10 -15.67 1.40
CA LYS A 472 12.62 -17.05 1.24
C LYS A 472 11.67 -17.19 0.05
N GLN A 473 10.72 -16.26 -0.10
CA GLN A 473 9.79 -16.26 -1.23
C GLN A 473 10.47 -16.05 -2.58
N ARG A 474 11.54 -15.24 -2.61
CA ARG A 474 12.34 -15.00 -3.81
C ARG A 474 13.24 -16.18 -4.19
N ALA A 475 13.61 -17.02 -3.23
CA ALA A 475 14.46 -18.20 -3.45
C ALA A 475 13.74 -19.36 -4.17
N GLY A 476 12.42 -19.26 -4.37
CA GLY A 476 11.64 -20.23 -5.13
C GLY A 476 11.85 -20.14 -6.65
N VAL A 477 10.78 -20.36 -7.43
CA VAL A 477 10.87 -20.41 -8.90
C VAL A 477 11.43 -19.09 -9.47
N PRO A 478 12.50 -19.14 -10.31
CA PRO A 478 13.10 -17.97 -10.91
C PRO A 478 12.06 -17.10 -11.63
N ARG A 479 11.93 -15.85 -11.17
CA ARG A 479 11.04 -14.83 -11.76
C ARG A 479 11.70 -13.46 -11.71
N ALA A 480 11.27 -12.55 -12.57
CA ALA A 480 11.73 -11.17 -12.57
C ALA A 480 10.98 -10.36 -11.51
N TRP A 481 11.72 -9.56 -10.75
CA TRP A 481 11.20 -8.71 -9.69
C TRP A 481 11.52 -7.25 -9.99
N VAL A 482 10.50 -6.41 -10.14
CA VAL A 482 10.66 -4.99 -10.42
C VAL A 482 10.03 -4.18 -9.30
N PHE A 483 10.82 -3.36 -8.62
CA PHE A 483 10.38 -2.45 -7.58
C PHE A 483 10.50 -1.02 -8.09
N THR A 484 9.37 -0.34 -8.28
CA THR A 484 9.35 1.03 -8.78
C THR A 484 8.53 1.95 -7.88
N SER A 485 9.04 3.17 -7.65
CA SER A 485 8.29 4.27 -7.04
C SER A 485 8.96 5.62 -7.34
N ALA A 486 8.29 6.72 -6.99
CA ALA A 486 8.87 8.06 -7.03
C ALA A 486 9.97 8.28 -5.99
N THR A 487 9.96 7.51 -4.91
CA THR A 487 10.82 7.74 -3.74
C THR A 487 11.23 6.40 -3.12
N LEU A 488 12.41 5.89 -3.48
CA LEU A 488 12.98 4.67 -2.89
C LEU A 488 14.38 4.89 -2.31
N SER A 489 15.03 5.99 -2.68
CA SER A 489 16.42 6.29 -2.39
C SER A 489 16.59 7.61 -1.62
N VAL A 490 17.68 7.68 -0.86
CA VAL A 490 18.16 8.92 -0.25
C VAL A 490 19.42 9.33 -0.97
N ARG A 491 19.36 10.38 -1.80
CA ARG A 491 20.46 10.80 -2.67
C ARG A 491 20.97 9.68 -3.61
N GLY A 492 20.06 8.87 -4.15
CA GLY A 492 20.39 7.75 -5.04
C GLY A 492 20.88 6.49 -4.31
N ASP A 493 21.01 6.50 -2.98
CA ASP A 493 21.34 5.32 -2.19
C ASP A 493 20.09 4.49 -1.87
N PHE A 494 20.04 3.27 -2.39
CA PHE A 494 18.96 2.29 -2.21
C PHE A 494 19.21 1.29 -1.07
N THR A 495 20.36 1.38 -0.38
CA THR A 495 20.78 0.40 0.65
C THR A 495 19.74 0.27 1.76
N HIS A 496 19.12 1.37 2.17
CA HIS A 496 18.05 1.37 3.18
C HIS A 496 16.85 0.53 2.75
N TYR A 497 16.30 0.79 1.55
CA TYR A 497 15.15 0.07 1.03
C TYR A 497 15.48 -1.40 0.75
N ALA A 498 16.65 -1.65 0.16
CA ALA A 498 17.12 -3.00 -0.13
C ALA A 498 17.28 -3.82 1.15
N ALA A 499 17.86 -3.26 2.21
CA ALA A 499 18.01 -3.93 3.51
C ALA A 499 16.66 -4.25 4.17
N GLN A 500 15.69 -3.33 4.15
CA GLN A 500 14.36 -3.56 4.71
C GLN A 500 13.62 -4.73 4.05
N MET A 501 13.81 -4.90 2.75
CA MET A 501 13.13 -5.91 1.94
C MET A 501 13.97 -7.18 1.71
N GLY A 502 15.21 -7.25 2.22
CA GLY A 502 16.10 -8.40 1.95
C GLY A 502 16.53 -8.51 0.49
N LEU A 503 16.74 -7.38 -0.18
CA LEU A 503 17.12 -7.27 -1.59
C LEU A 503 18.60 -6.90 -1.74
N SER A 504 19.14 -7.15 -2.94
CA SER A 504 20.41 -6.59 -3.37
C SER A 504 20.17 -5.25 -4.08
N SER A 505 20.97 -4.23 -3.77
CA SER A 505 20.95 -2.94 -4.46
C SER A 505 21.78 -2.92 -5.75
N ARG A 506 22.36 -4.07 -6.18
CA ARG A 506 23.28 -4.16 -7.34
C ARG A 506 22.67 -3.63 -8.63
N ARG A 507 21.40 -3.95 -8.90
CA ARG A 507 20.63 -3.44 -10.05
C ARG A 507 19.65 -2.37 -9.57
N SER A 508 20.19 -1.22 -9.21
CA SER A 508 19.40 -0.05 -8.83
C SER A 508 19.67 1.15 -9.74
N MET A 509 18.66 1.97 -9.97
CA MET A 509 18.81 3.20 -10.75
C MET A 509 17.86 4.30 -10.31
N THR A 510 18.31 5.54 -10.44
CA THR A 510 17.50 6.74 -10.22
C THR A 510 17.30 7.46 -11.54
N LEU A 511 16.06 7.70 -11.91
CA LEU A 511 15.67 8.43 -13.11
C LEU A 511 15.07 9.77 -12.71
N ALA A 512 15.72 10.86 -13.14
CA ALA A 512 15.29 12.20 -12.81
C ALA A 512 13.91 12.51 -13.43
N SER A 513 13.13 13.33 -12.71
CA SER A 513 11.91 13.92 -13.25
C SER A 513 12.25 14.86 -14.42
N PRO A 514 11.43 14.91 -15.48
CA PRO A 514 11.65 15.80 -16.61
C PRO A 514 11.27 17.27 -16.31
N PHE A 515 10.67 17.56 -15.15
CA PHE A 515 10.18 18.90 -14.82
C PHE A 515 11.29 19.85 -14.41
N ASP A 516 11.12 21.14 -14.75
CA ASP A 516 12.04 22.21 -14.38
C ASP A 516 11.66 22.81 -13.03
N TYR A 517 12.01 22.10 -11.95
CA TYR A 517 11.70 22.55 -10.59
C TYR A 517 12.32 23.90 -10.20
N GLN A 518 13.39 24.36 -10.88
CA GLN A 518 14.02 25.63 -10.55
C GLN A 518 13.17 26.83 -10.96
N SER A 519 12.49 26.72 -12.11
CA SER A 519 11.54 27.74 -12.58
C SER A 519 10.12 27.50 -12.08
N GLN A 520 9.72 26.23 -11.94
CA GLN A 520 8.36 25.85 -11.57
C GLN A 520 8.09 25.91 -10.07
N GLY A 521 9.10 25.81 -9.21
CA GLY A 521 8.83 25.68 -7.78
C GLY A 521 9.79 26.38 -6.83
N LEU A 522 9.23 26.81 -5.70
CA LEU A 522 9.93 27.52 -4.65
C LEU A 522 9.80 26.76 -3.32
N LEU A 523 10.93 26.39 -2.71
CA LEU A 523 11.00 25.89 -1.34
C LEU A 523 11.15 27.09 -0.39
N TYR A 524 10.11 27.31 0.42
CA TYR A 524 10.05 28.36 1.43
C TYR A 524 10.17 27.77 2.85
N VAL A 525 11.14 28.26 3.62
CA VAL A 525 11.30 27.90 5.04
C VAL A 525 11.24 29.17 5.89
N PRO A 526 10.14 29.42 6.63
CA PRO A 526 10.00 30.61 7.45
C PRO A 526 11.13 30.77 8.48
N ARG A 527 11.34 32.02 8.90
CA ARG A 527 12.25 32.37 10.00
C ARG A 527 11.48 32.44 11.32
N ASN A 528 12.21 32.36 12.43
CA ASN A 528 11.71 32.65 13.78
C ASN A 528 10.50 31.81 14.25
N LEU A 529 10.29 30.64 13.66
CA LEU A 529 9.33 29.68 14.19
C LEU A 529 9.86 29.06 15.50
N PRO A 530 8.99 28.85 16.50
CA PRO A 530 9.37 28.10 17.70
C PRO A 530 9.70 26.65 17.33
N GLN A 531 10.33 25.92 18.26
CA GLN A 531 10.60 24.49 18.02
C GLN A 531 9.30 23.69 17.90
N PRO A 532 9.26 22.61 17.09
CA PRO A 532 8.06 21.77 16.94
C PRO A 532 7.48 21.16 18.23
N SER A 533 8.28 21.08 19.29
CA SER A 533 7.85 20.64 20.63
C SER A 533 7.13 21.72 21.44
N SER A 534 7.16 22.98 21.00
CA SER A 534 6.53 24.10 21.70
C SER A 534 5.00 24.06 21.56
N PRO A 535 4.23 24.30 22.64
CA PRO A 535 2.78 24.43 22.55
C PRO A 535 2.30 25.55 21.60
N ALA A 536 3.12 26.60 21.42
CA ALA A 536 2.80 27.72 20.53
C ALA A 536 3.10 27.43 19.05
N PHE A 537 3.63 26.25 18.71
CA PHE A 537 4.12 25.94 17.38
C PHE A 537 3.02 25.97 16.31
N THR A 538 1.91 25.28 16.53
CA THR A 538 0.82 25.20 15.56
C THR A 538 0.23 26.58 15.23
N ASP A 539 0.14 27.46 16.22
CA ASP A 539 -0.36 28.82 16.03
C ASP A 539 0.62 29.66 15.21
N ALA A 540 1.92 29.56 15.51
CA ALA A 540 2.97 30.22 14.75
C ALA A 540 3.06 29.71 13.30
N VAL A 541 2.83 28.41 13.07
CA VAL A 541 2.74 27.81 11.73
C VAL A 541 1.61 28.45 10.92
N PHE A 542 0.42 28.59 11.52
CA PHE A 542 -0.70 29.26 10.88
C PHE A 542 -0.36 30.73 10.55
N ASP A 543 0.18 31.47 11.52
CA ASP A 543 0.49 32.90 11.34
C ASP A 543 1.53 33.11 10.22
N ALA A 544 2.52 32.21 10.11
CA ALA A 544 3.52 32.24 9.05
C ALA A 544 2.98 31.80 7.68
N ALA A 545 1.99 30.90 7.64
CA ALA A 545 1.40 30.40 6.40
C ALA A 545 0.37 31.37 5.82
N LEU A 546 -0.31 32.17 6.66
CA LEU A 546 -1.41 33.04 6.25
C LEU A 546 -1.08 33.98 5.06
N PRO A 547 0.08 34.67 5.03
CA PRO A 547 0.44 35.52 3.88
C PRO A 547 0.70 34.72 2.59
N ALA A 548 1.22 33.50 2.70
CA ALA A 548 1.44 32.63 1.54
C ALA A 548 0.12 32.08 0.99
N ILE A 549 -0.83 31.73 1.88
CA ILE A 549 -2.19 31.32 1.51
C ILE A 549 -2.88 32.45 0.75
N GLU A 550 -2.81 33.68 1.28
CA GLU A 550 -3.36 34.87 0.63
C GLU A 550 -2.74 35.12 -0.75
N ALA A 551 -1.41 35.01 -0.87
CA ALA A 551 -0.71 35.18 -2.14
C ALA A 551 -1.13 34.13 -3.19
N SER A 552 -1.30 32.88 -2.77
CA SER A 552 -1.70 31.78 -3.66
C SER A 552 -3.12 31.93 -4.22
N GLY A 553 -4.03 32.59 -3.49
CA GLY A 553 -5.43 32.75 -3.89
C GLY A 553 -6.25 31.44 -3.91
N GLY A 554 -5.75 30.38 -3.28
CA GLY A 554 -6.38 29.06 -3.21
C GLY A 554 -5.48 27.94 -3.72
N GLY A 555 -6.00 26.71 -3.74
CA GLY A 555 -5.23 25.54 -4.15
C GLY A 555 -4.16 25.19 -3.12
N VAL A 556 -4.56 25.19 -1.84
CA VAL A 556 -3.66 25.01 -0.70
C VAL A 556 -3.84 23.62 -0.10
N PHE A 557 -2.75 22.88 0.04
CA PHE A 557 -2.69 21.70 0.90
C PHE A 557 -1.92 21.99 2.17
N MET A 558 -2.62 21.99 3.29
CA MET A 558 -2.03 22.09 4.61
C MET A 558 -1.90 20.70 5.23
N LEU A 559 -0.69 20.16 5.11
CA LEU A 559 -0.29 18.83 5.53
C LEU A 559 0.28 18.90 6.95
N CYS A 560 -0.58 18.56 7.90
CA CYS A 560 -0.25 18.51 9.30
C CYS A 560 0.27 17.11 9.67
N THR A 561 1.12 17.05 10.69
CA THR A 561 1.66 15.76 11.19
C THR A 561 0.86 15.18 12.35
N THR A 562 -0.11 15.92 12.90
CA THR A 562 -1.01 15.43 13.96
C THR A 562 -2.44 15.89 13.70
N LEU A 563 -3.41 15.09 14.14
CA LEU A 563 -4.83 15.46 14.07
C LEU A 563 -5.15 16.71 14.92
N ARG A 564 -4.50 16.85 16.08
CA ARG A 564 -4.62 18.06 16.92
C ARG A 564 -4.24 19.34 16.15
N ALA A 565 -3.21 19.27 15.31
CA ALA A 565 -2.81 20.38 14.48
C ALA A 565 -3.83 20.65 13.35
N VAL A 566 -4.41 19.61 12.74
CA VAL A 566 -5.50 19.73 11.76
C VAL A 566 -6.66 20.53 12.35
N ASP A 567 -7.17 20.12 13.52
CA ASP A 567 -8.32 20.77 14.15
C ASP A 567 -8.03 22.24 14.49
N ARG A 568 -6.85 22.51 15.06
CA ARG A 568 -6.44 23.86 15.45
C ARG A 568 -6.28 24.78 14.24
N ILE A 569 -5.60 24.32 13.19
CA ILE A 569 -5.38 25.09 11.96
C ILE A 569 -6.71 25.31 11.23
N ALA A 570 -7.56 24.29 11.15
CA ALA A 570 -8.88 24.40 10.52
C ALA A 570 -9.76 25.44 11.22
N SER A 571 -9.75 25.48 12.57
CA SER A 571 -10.46 26.51 13.32
C SER A 571 -9.97 27.92 12.96
N LYS A 572 -8.66 28.16 13.00
CA LYS A 572 -8.11 29.49 12.67
C LYS A 572 -8.35 29.87 11.21
N LEU A 573 -8.33 28.90 10.29
CA LEU A 573 -8.65 29.14 8.87
C LEU A 573 -10.12 29.52 8.66
N ARG A 574 -11.06 28.91 9.39
CA ARG A 574 -12.48 29.32 9.34
C ARG A 574 -12.63 30.79 9.74
N ASP A 575 -12.04 31.17 10.86
CA ASP A 575 -12.08 32.56 11.35
C ASP A 575 -11.44 33.55 10.36
N ALA A 576 -10.31 33.17 9.74
CA ALA A 576 -9.63 33.99 8.75
C ALA A 576 -10.41 34.13 7.43
N ILE A 577 -11.03 33.05 6.95
CA ILE A 577 -11.86 33.05 5.75
C ILE A 577 -13.07 33.97 5.95
N GLU A 578 -13.75 33.86 7.09
CA GLU A 578 -14.91 34.68 7.43
C GLU A 578 -14.53 36.16 7.60
N SER A 579 -13.53 36.46 8.45
CA SER A 579 -13.12 37.83 8.75
C SER A 579 -12.54 38.59 7.54
N ARG A 580 -11.90 37.90 6.60
CA ARG A 580 -11.35 38.49 5.36
C ARG A 580 -12.29 38.41 4.17
N GLY A 581 -13.44 37.73 4.29
CA GLY A 581 -14.39 37.54 3.20
C GLY A 581 -13.81 36.72 2.03
N TRP A 582 -12.95 35.75 2.31
CA TRP A 582 -12.35 34.92 1.26
C TRP A 582 -13.36 33.93 0.67
N ASN A 583 -13.38 33.81 -0.66
CA ASN A 583 -14.21 32.82 -1.36
C ASN A 583 -13.45 31.49 -1.60
N MET A 584 -12.64 31.06 -0.62
CA MET A 584 -11.85 29.83 -0.68
C MET A 584 -12.54 28.75 0.17
N PRO A 585 -13.11 27.69 -0.44
CA PRO A 585 -13.74 26.61 0.32
C PRO A 585 -12.73 25.90 1.24
N LEU A 586 -13.08 25.69 2.50
CA LEU A 586 -12.28 24.93 3.44
C LEU A 586 -12.75 23.47 3.49
N LEU A 587 -11.82 22.55 3.27
CA LEU A 587 -12.03 21.11 3.34
C LEU A 587 -11.14 20.55 4.46
N VAL A 588 -11.73 19.88 5.44
CA VAL A 588 -10.99 19.36 6.60
C VAL A 588 -11.11 17.84 6.65
N GLN A 589 -9.98 17.16 6.88
CA GLN A 589 -10.01 15.73 7.15
C GLN A 589 -10.93 15.43 8.34
N GLY A 590 -11.86 14.49 8.13
CA GLY A 590 -12.87 14.12 9.13
C GLY A 590 -14.28 14.54 8.71
N ASP A 591 -14.42 15.60 7.91
CA ASP A 591 -15.74 16.11 7.47
C ASP A 591 -16.41 15.21 6.42
N ALA A 592 -15.60 14.52 5.60
CA ALA A 592 -16.06 13.60 4.57
C ALA A 592 -15.00 12.54 4.28
N SER A 593 -15.33 11.58 3.42
CA SER A 593 -14.36 10.55 2.99
C SER A 593 -13.17 11.19 2.27
N ARG A 594 -11.98 10.57 2.36
CA ARG A 594 -10.76 11.07 1.70
C ARG A 594 -10.98 11.29 0.20
N THR A 595 -11.64 10.36 -0.47
CA THR A 595 -11.92 10.42 -1.91
C THR A 595 -12.82 11.61 -2.25
N GLU A 596 -13.91 11.77 -1.51
CA GLU A 596 -14.83 12.90 -1.69
C GLU A 596 -14.17 14.25 -1.43
N LEU A 597 -13.33 14.37 -0.39
CA LEU A 597 -12.58 15.61 -0.11
C LEU A 597 -11.65 15.97 -1.27
N LEU A 598 -10.99 14.97 -1.89
CA LEU A 598 -10.11 15.20 -3.03
C LEU A 598 -10.88 15.56 -4.30
N ASP A 599 -12.04 14.96 -4.53
CA ASP A 599 -12.87 15.27 -5.67
C ASP A 599 -13.48 16.67 -5.56
N ARG A 600 -13.94 17.06 -4.36
CA ARG A 600 -14.36 18.44 -4.06
C ARG A 600 -13.20 19.43 -4.26
N PHE A 601 -12.01 19.10 -3.75
CA PHE A 601 -10.83 19.95 -3.91
C PHE A 601 -10.50 20.22 -5.38
N ARG A 602 -10.52 19.16 -6.21
CA ARG A 602 -10.34 19.26 -7.67
C ARG A 602 -11.44 20.09 -8.33
N ALA A 603 -12.70 19.88 -7.94
CA ALA A 603 -13.85 20.56 -8.53
C ALA A 603 -13.86 22.06 -8.20
N TYR A 604 -13.49 22.44 -6.98
CA TYR A 604 -13.42 23.86 -6.59
C TYR A 604 -12.26 24.59 -7.23
N GLY A 605 -11.09 23.95 -7.37
CA GLY A 605 -9.89 24.54 -7.99
C GLY A 605 -9.21 25.65 -7.18
N ASN A 606 -9.85 26.21 -6.15
CA ASN A 606 -9.30 27.23 -5.26
C ASN A 606 -9.46 26.89 -3.76
N ALA A 607 -9.79 25.64 -3.44
CA ALA A 607 -10.03 25.21 -2.06
C ALA A 607 -8.75 25.18 -1.21
N ILE A 608 -8.92 25.19 0.10
CA ILE A 608 -7.90 24.89 1.11
C ILE A 608 -8.27 23.53 1.71
N LEU A 609 -7.37 22.55 1.60
CA LEU A 609 -7.55 21.25 2.24
C LEU A 609 -6.55 21.10 3.39
N VAL A 610 -7.07 20.84 4.59
CA VAL A 610 -6.28 20.58 5.80
C VAL A 610 -6.38 19.09 6.12
N GLY A 611 -5.24 18.41 6.14
CA GLY A 611 -5.19 16.97 6.36
C GLY A 611 -3.92 16.51 7.06
N SER A 612 -3.97 15.30 7.58
CA SER A 612 -2.83 14.62 8.22
C SER A 612 -1.92 13.90 7.21
N GLN A 613 -0.98 13.08 7.70
CA GLN A 613 -0.13 12.20 6.88
C GLN A 613 -0.91 11.31 5.88
N SER A 614 -2.15 10.93 6.20
CA SER A 614 -3.02 10.15 5.28
C SER A 614 -3.33 10.86 3.95
N PHE A 615 -3.18 12.18 3.92
CA PHE A 615 -3.27 13.00 2.72
C PHE A 615 -1.90 13.25 2.10
N TRP A 616 -0.82 12.53 2.42
CA TRP A 616 0.51 12.71 1.81
C TRP A 616 0.77 11.82 0.60
N GLU A 617 -0.02 10.76 0.40
CA GLU A 617 0.04 9.89 -0.79
C GLU A 617 -1.29 9.87 -1.58
N GLY A 618 -1.23 9.49 -2.87
CA GLY A 618 -2.41 9.23 -3.70
C GLY A 618 -3.29 10.44 -4.06
N VAL A 619 -2.70 11.64 -4.21
CA VAL A 619 -3.39 12.82 -4.78
C VAL A 619 -2.69 13.25 -6.07
N ASP A 620 -3.46 13.21 -7.16
CA ASP A 620 -3.09 13.79 -8.45
C ASP A 620 -4.03 14.97 -8.72
N VAL A 621 -3.47 16.17 -8.64
CA VAL A 621 -4.11 17.46 -8.97
C VAL A 621 -3.10 18.18 -9.85
N ARG A 622 -3.52 18.58 -11.04
CA ARG A 622 -2.67 19.27 -12.02
C ARG A 622 -3.07 20.73 -12.11
N GLY A 623 -2.12 21.58 -12.48
CA GLY A 623 -2.33 23.01 -12.66
C GLY A 623 -2.62 23.73 -11.36
N ASP A 624 -3.38 24.81 -11.49
CA ASP A 624 -3.56 25.80 -10.41
C ASP A 624 -4.40 25.32 -9.23
N ALA A 625 -5.08 24.19 -9.40
CA ALA A 625 -5.85 23.57 -8.34
C ALA A 625 -4.98 23.16 -7.13
N LEU A 626 -3.66 23.02 -7.30
CA LEU A 626 -2.72 22.88 -6.19
C LEU A 626 -1.46 23.71 -6.46
N SER A 627 -1.35 24.87 -5.80
CA SER A 627 -0.26 25.83 -5.99
C SER A 627 0.57 26.07 -4.73
N LEU A 628 0.06 25.70 -3.55
CA LEU A 628 0.77 25.83 -2.28
C LEU A 628 0.64 24.54 -1.46
N VAL A 629 1.77 23.94 -1.10
CA VAL A 629 1.83 22.81 -0.16
C VAL A 629 2.54 23.29 1.10
N VAL A 630 1.84 23.27 2.23
CA VAL A 630 2.36 23.63 3.55
C VAL A 630 2.55 22.35 4.37
N ILE A 631 3.76 22.12 4.87
CA ILE A 631 4.09 21.01 5.77
C ILE A 631 4.46 21.59 7.13
N ASP A 632 3.70 21.25 8.17
CA ASP A 632 3.87 21.85 9.50
C ASP A 632 5.22 21.50 10.14
N LYS A 633 5.64 20.24 10.12
CA LYS A 633 6.93 19.77 10.66
C LYS A 633 7.50 18.61 9.84
N LEU A 634 8.80 18.36 10.00
CA LEU A 634 9.44 17.20 9.38
C LEU A 634 8.78 15.89 9.85
N PRO A 635 8.44 14.97 8.93
CA PRO A 635 7.63 13.77 9.19
C PRO A 635 8.45 12.65 9.82
N PHE A 636 9.03 12.91 10.99
CA PHE A 636 9.60 11.83 11.80
C PHE A 636 8.48 11.01 12.40
N ALA A 637 8.60 9.69 12.30
CA ALA A 637 7.66 8.76 12.92
C ALA A 637 7.60 8.99 14.44
N PRO A 638 6.43 8.81 15.07
CA PRO A 638 6.28 8.98 16.51
C PRO A 638 7.22 8.05 17.28
N PRO A 639 7.95 8.54 18.30
CA PRO A 639 8.83 7.69 19.10
C PRO A 639 8.05 6.66 19.93
N ASP A 640 6.77 6.92 20.20
CA ASP A 640 5.90 6.04 20.98
C ASP A 640 5.31 4.87 20.16
N ASP A 641 5.67 4.76 18.86
CA ASP A 641 5.31 3.58 18.07
C ASP A 641 6.09 2.35 18.59
N PRO A 642 5.39 1.30 19.07
CA PRO A 642 6.05 0.17 19.72
C PRO A 642 6.86 -0.70 18.76
N VAL A 643 6.43 -0.83 17.50
CA VAL A 643 7.14 -1.61 16.48
C VAL A 643 8.39 -0.86 16.06
N LEU A 644 8.28 0.46 15.86
CA LEU A 644 9.43 1.31 15.57
C LEU A 644 10.43 1.26 16.73
N ALA A 645 9.98 1.46 17.97
CA ALA A 645 10.85 1.43 19.15
C ALA A 645 11.68 0.13 19.21
N ALA A 646 11.03 -1.03 19.02
CA ALA A 646 11.71 -2.32 18.97
C ALA A 646 12.72 -2.41 17.81
N ARG A 647 12.38 -1.91 16.62
CA ARG A 647 13.32 -1.84 15.47
C ARG A 647 14.53 -0.97 15.77
N LEU A 648 14.32 0.19 16.40
CA LEU A 648 15.42 1.09 16.76
C LEU A 648 16.32 0.46 17.83
N ASP A 649 15.74 -0.28 18.77
CA ASP A 649 16.47 -0.97 19.82
C ASP A 649 17.34 -2.10 19.25
N ALA A 650 16.80 -2.88 18.31
CA ALA A 650 17.56 -3.91 17.58
C ALA A 650 18.70 -3.32 16.74
N LEU A 651 18.49 -2.19 16.07
CA LEU A 651 19.58 -1.48 15.36
C LEU A 651 20.66 -0.99 16.32
N THR A 652 20.27 -0.51 17.50
CA THR A 652 21.20 -0.07 18.56
C THR A 652 22.04 -1.25 19.07
N LYS A 653 21.42 -2.42 19.29
CA LYS A 653 22.11 -3.66 19.67
C LYS A 653 23.14 -4.12 18.62
N LYS A 654 22.91 -3.81 17.34
CA LYS A 654 23.87 -4.03 16.23
C LYS A 654 24.95 -2.94 16.12
N GLY A 655 25.01 -1.97 17.04
CA GLY A 655 25.96 -0.87 17.03
C GLY A 655 25.71 0.18 15.95
N LEU A 656 24.53 0.18 15.32
CA LEU A 656 24.13 1.13 14.28
C LEU A 656 23.39 2.31 14.90
N SER A 657 23.50 3.49 14.28
CA SER A 657 22.69 4.66 14.67
C SER A 657 21.27 4.54 14.09
N PRO A 658 20.22 4.34 14.91
CA PRO A 658 18.86 4.16 14.40
C PRO A 658 18.33 5.41 13.71
N PHE A 659 18.73 6.59 14.21
CA PHE A 659 18.42 7.86 13.59
C PHE A 659 18.97 7.96 12.16
N ALA A 660 20.24 7.61 11.96
CA ALA A 660 20.92 7.75 10.67
C ALA A 660 20.50 6.68 9.65
N VAL A 661 20.25 5.45 10.11
CA VAL A 661 19.99 4.28 9.26
C VAL A 661 18.51 4.07 9.00
N HIS A 662 17.61 4.52 9.89
CA HIS A 662 16.17 4.29 9.77
C HIS A 662 15.34 5.58 9.75
N GLN A 663 15.35 6.36 10.83
CA GLN A 663 14.41 7.48 10.99
C GLN A 663 14.61 8.59 9.96
N LEU A 664 15.86 8.96 9.67
CA LEU A 664 16.18 10.01 8.70
C LEU A 664 15.82 9.60 7.26
N PRO A 665 16.23 8.42 6.75
CA PRO A 665 15.79 7.94 5.43
C PRO A 665 14.27 7.91 5.26
N GLN A 666 13.55 7.36 6.25
CA GLN A 666 12.09 7.31 6.22
C GLN A 666 11.47 8.70 6.14
N ALA A 667 11.91 9.64 6.99
CA ALA A 667 11.42 11.02 6.97
C ALA A 667 11.69 11.72 5.62
N VAL A 668 12.83 11.44 4.99
CA VAL A 668 13.16 11.96 3.65
C VAL A 668 12.21 11.42 2.60
N ILE A 669 11.96 10.11 2.60
CA ILE A 669 11.05 9.44 1.64
C ILE A 669 9.64 10.02 1.79
N THR A 670 9.11 10.08 3.02
CA THR A 670 7.79 10.64 3.31
C THR A 670 7.70 12.11 2.88
N LEU A 671 8.73 12.92 3.15
CA LEU A 671 8.78 14.32 2.73
C LEU A 671 8.80 14.47 1.20
N LYS A 672 9.55 13.63 0.49
CA LYS A 672 9.55 13.62 -0.99
C LYS A 672 8.16 13.29 -1.54
N GLN A 673 7.41 12.38 -0.91
CA GLN A 673 6.04 12.05 -1.30
C GLN A 673 5.07 13.23 -1.12
N GLY A 674 5.15 13.92 0.02
CA GLY A 674 4.39 15.16 0.24
C GLY A 674 4.75 16.27 -0.75
N ALA A 675 6.05 16.48 -0.99
CA ALA A 675 6.55 17.49 -1.91
C ALA A 675 6.24 17.20 -3.39
N GLY A 676 6.24 15.93 -3.79
CA GLY A 676 6.04 15.47 -5.18
C GLY A 676 4.64 15.72 -5.74
N ARG A 677 3.74 16.29 -4.94
CA ARG A 677 2.37 16.70 -5.30
C ARG A 677 2.30 18.05 -5.98
N LEU A 678 3.25 18.92 -5.65
CA LEU A 678 3.21 20.31 -6.08
C LEU A 678 3.35 20.46 -7.60
N ILE A 679 4.26 19.67 -8.20
CA ILE A 679 4.56 19.73 -9.63
C ILE A 679 4.27 18.36 -10.27
N ARG A 680 3.22 18.31 -11.09
CA ARG A 680 2.71 17.13 -11.81
C ARG A 680 2.73 17.29 -13.33
N ALA A 681 2.82 18.52 -13.83
CA ALA A 681 2.92 18.87 -15.25
C ALA A 681 3.99 19.95 -15.50
N GLU A 682 4.41 20.10 -16.76
CA GLU A 682 5.40 21.11 -17.21
C GLU A 682 4.91 22.56 -17.01
N THR A 683 3.60 22.75 -16.90
CA THR A 683 2.96 24.06 -16.70
C THR A 683 2.70 24.39 -15.23
N ASP A 684 2.87 23.43 -14.33
CA ASP A 684 2.56 23.64 -12.92
C ASP A 684 3.55 24.63 -12.34
N ARG A 685 3.07 25.53 -11.49
CA ARG A 685 3.92 26.38 -10.65
C ARG A 685 3.40 26.40 -9.23
N GLY A 686 4.30 26.38 -8.26
CA GLY A 686 3.86 26.45 -6.87
C GLY A 686 4.96 26.55 -5.83
N VAL A 687 4.54 26.65 -4.58
CA VAL A 687 5.41 26.86 -3.43
C VAL A 687 5.27 25.67 -2.46
N LEU A 688 6.41 25.09 -2.08
CA LEU A 688 6.51 24.14 -0.98
C LEU A 688 6.98 24.89 0.26
N MET A 689 6.09 25.08 1.22
CA MET A 689 6.40 25.69 2.51
C MET A 689 6.64 24.60 3.56
N ILE A 690 7.83 24.61 4.18
CA ILE A 690 8.15 23.70 5.29
C ILE A 690 8.37 24.53 6.55
N CYS A 691 7.48 24.38 7.53
CA CYS A 691 7.47 25.17 8.75
C CYS A 691 8.35 24.60 9.87
N ASP A 692 9.51 24.04 9.50
CA ASP A 692 10.43 23.40 10.43
C ASP A 692 11.86 23.91 10.25
N THR A 693 12.34 24.69 11.22
CA THR A 693 13.67 25.31 11.14
C THR A 693 14.80 24.27 11.21
N ARG A 694 14.53 23.05 11.69
CA ARG A 694 15.51 21.96 11.75
C ARG A 694 16.05 21.59 10.36
N LEU A 695 15.28 21.88 9.29
CA LEU A 695 15.74 21.72 7.91
C LEU A 695 16.98 22.57 7.58
N VAL A 696 17.13 23.72 8.25
CA VAL A 696 18.25 24.65 8.09
C VAL A 696 19.24 24.53 9.24
N ASP A 697 18.75 24.45 10.48
CA ASP A 697 19.57 24.59 11.69
C ASP A 697 20.31 23.30 12.07
N LYS A 698 19.82 22.12 11.65
CA LYS A 698 20.41 20.83 12.01
C LYS A 698 21.29 20.27 10.88
N PRO A 699 22.41 19.59 11.19
CA PRO A 699 23.30 19.02 10.17
C PRO A 699 22.61 18.05 9.20
N TYR A 700 21.66 17.26 9.70
CA TYR A 700 20.90 16.33 8.87
C TYR A 700 19.93 17.04 7.92
N GLY A 701 19.55 18.28 8.20
CA GLY A 701 18.67 19.08 7.34
C GLY A 701 19.23 19.23 5.93
N ARG A 702 20.56 19.30 5.79
CA ARG A 702 21.24 19.29 4.49
C ARG A 702 20.92 18.05 3.66
N ARG A 703 20.89 16.88 4.29
CA ARG A 703 20.59 15.61 3.63
C ARG A 703 19.12 15.55 3.18
N ILE A 704 18.22 16.17 3.95
CA ILE A 704 16.79 16.26 3.62
C ILE A 704 16.56 17.14 2.40
N TRP A 705 16.97 18.41 2.42
CA TRP A 705 16.67 19.31 1.30
C TRP A 705 17.40 18.92 0.01
N GLN A 706 18.58 18.28 0.08
CA GLN A 706 19.27 17.75 -1.09
C GLN A 706 18.57 16.54 -1.73
N SER A 707 17.65 15.91 -1.02
CA SER A 707 16.87 14.77 -1.51
C SER A 707 15.52 15.20 -2.11
N LEU A 708 15.09 16.43 -1.85
CA LEU A 708 13.91 17.02 -2.49
C LEU A 708 14.23 17.41 -3.95
N PRO A 709 13.20 17.61 -4.80
CA PRO A 709 13.40 18.23 -6.10
C PRO A 709 14.18 19.56 -5.97
N PRO A 710 14.97 19.94 -6.99
CA PRO A 710 15.87 21.09 -6.93
C PRO A 710 15.12 22.42 -7.07
N PHE A 711 14.21 22.71 -6.14
CA PHE A 711 13.46 23.96 -6.06
C PHE A 711 14.39 25.16 -5.86
N LYS A 712 13.98 26.32 -6.38
CA LYS A 712 14.53 27.61 -5.91
C LYS A 712 14.24 27.73 -4.41
N ARG A 713 15.14 28.34 -3.63
CA ARG A 713 15.02 28.35 -2.15
C ARG A 713 14.94 29.78 -1.63
N THR A 714 14.04 30.02 -0.67
CA THR A 714 13.92 31.31 0.02
C THR A 714 13.56 31.13 1.49
N ARG A 715 13.88 32.15 2.29
CA ARG A 715 13.38 32.31 3.66
C ARG A 715 12.57 33.60 3.84
N GLU A 716 12.36 34.34 2.77
CA GLU A 716 11.67 35.62 2.75
C GLU A 716 10.29 35.47 2.11
N ILE A 717 9.24 35.90 2.83
CA ILE A 717 7.86 35.84 2.34
C ILE A 717 7.63 36.73 1.11
N ALA A 718 8.35 37.85 0.98
CA ALA A 718 8.25 38.72 -0.18
C ALA A 718 8.55 37.97 -1.49
N VAL A 719 9.58 37.12 -1.50
CA VAL A 719 9.92 36.30 -2.68
C VAL A 719 8.81 35.31 -3.04
N VAL A 720 8.05 34.84 -2.06
CA VAL A 720 6.89 33.95 -2.28
C VAL A 720 5.74 34.72 -2.92
N GLN A 721 5.49 35.95 -2.45
CA GLN A 721 4.46 36.84 -3.01
C GLN A 721 4.80 37.20 -4.45
N ASP A 722 6.04 37.64 -4.70
CA ASP A 722 6.54 37.96 -6.04
C ASP A 722 6.39 36.76 -6.99
N PHE A 723 6.74 35.55 -6.54
CA PHE A 723 6.60 34.33 -7.34
C PHE A 723 5.15 34.04 -7.78
N PHE A 724 4.17 34.26 -6.90
CA PHE A 724 2.76 34.09 -7.25
C PHE A 724 2.24 35.25 -8.12
N ASP A 725 2.75 36.47 -7.93
CA ASP A 725 2.39 37.63 -8.74
C ASP A 725 2.90 37.51 -10.18
N GLU A 726 4.15 37.06 -10.36
CA GLU A 726 4.72 36.72 -11.68
C GLU A 726 3.86 35.66 -12.38
N HIS A 727 3.46 34.58 -11.69
CA HIS A 727 2.59 33.55 -12.25
C HIS A 727 1.21 34.07 -12.67
N ARG A 728 0.64 35.00 -11.90
CA ARG A 728 -0.63 35.65 -12.28
C ARG A 728 -0.47 36.59 -13.47
N ALA A 729 0.66 37.27 -13.59
CA ALA A 729 0.97 38.12 -14.74
C ALA A 729 1.17 37.29 -16.01
N ASP A 730 1.94 36.20 -15.94
CA ASP A 730 2.21 35.27 -17.05
C ASP A 730 0.94 34.67 -17.65
N LYS A 731 -0.14 34.51 -16.86
CA LYS A 731 -1.44 34.00 -17.34
C LYS A 731 -2.35 35.05 -17.97
N ARG A 732 -2.13 36.33 -17.63
CA ARG A 732 -2.93 37.44 -18.16
C ARG A 732 -2.38 37.94 -19.48
N ALA A 733 -1.08 37.73 -19.73
CA ALA A 733 -0.41 37.93 -21.01
C ALA A 733 -0.75 36.79 -21.97
#